data_AF-A0A9P0EDX1-F1
#
_entry.id   AF-A0A9P0EDX1-F1
#
_cell.length_a   1.000
_cell.length_b   1.000
_cell.length_c   1.000
_cell.angle_alpha   90.00
_cell.angle_beta   90.00
_cell.angle_gamma   90.00
#
_symmetry.space_group_name_H-M   'P 1'
#
loop_
_entity.id
_entity.type
_entity.pdbx_description
1 polymer ?
#
loop_
_entity_poly.entity_id
_entity_poly.type
_entity_poly.pdbx_seq_one_letter_code
_entity_poly.pdbx_strand_id
1 'polypeptide(L)'
;MDSFDRLNHLTQPAVKNLPKLEQPAAVYTRYAVKSEGDASVSASNATVQTKIWFKSPPLTTLTLRMIRAIKLFAESHDQGGVSDLEKGNWTWLELVVLDNKDATSPKKDRNGKELVVTSHSNKVSSSAYEWMQGETFDASRHFLKSLEAGNVIAVRLCARFGGWEIFARNGHLVIDISDDNTLELSLFIRAVKVFQSLPPDDQLSFYRIAGIHGYPYNVSWNMGEAPIPLDAADINTRKKGNEGGFYCQHNNYLFPTWHRAYMMLFERRVSDLMMEEAVTRGKENKQWVSAASRWRLPYWDWAVKPRLPEIARDEKISIVSSWNGQGQPQYESVDNPMYRFQMPGHKPMGDDTYGDYRIDNKEDTPWELCIGTSRHGITLRDKERKWVEGVSNNEQVDLSLQGVHEDLNNLTLKDAVFRLLTHDYTTKYVHFASTKHDEEKLEKAPGDTAKGYLNLEQIHNSVHDFIGGSTDRAGMGHMGSVPVAAYDPVFWLHHCNIDRLLHLWQCSNPGNWFHQKPGQVVSDSPQKDLVPFHASTEPDDFFNSNKVRHVDALNYTYDYMDQITDEFGDMIPEKSHVYINKLYGPPAQAFQHREESKDPLINIVYNRYCLSGKSYTLLFFLGEVDHKAPYNQQKNLVGSIFTFSTALKEDAITCKNCYEQKRANVLSRAQVPLTRAVPIEYREKSATAMSYFQKYLKWTAINETGKVIAREKLTDLKITLFIGVNQLQGSLGRESLFKFDDYERQEFNWESAYFAGAAQFAG
;
A
#
# COMPACT_ATOMS: atom_id res chain seq x y z
N MET A 1 4.18 0.08 16.36
CA MET A 1 3.05 1.02 16.35
C MET A 1 1.91 0.37 15.58
N ASP A 2 0.73 0.39 16.19
CA ASP A 2 -0.34 -0.59 16.07
C ASP A 2 -0.94 -0.74 14.67
N SER A 3 -1.46 -1.96 14.46
CA SER A 3 -2.54 -2.20 13.50
C SER A 3 -3.59 -1.09 13.63
N PHE A 4 -4.15 -0.66 12.51
CA PHE A 4 -5.32 0.22 12.52
C PHE A 4 -6.31 -0.32 13.57
N ASP A 5 -6.52 0.41 14.67
CA ASP A 5 -7.42 -0.05 15.73
C ASP A 5 -8.83 -0.01 15.16
N ARG A 6 -9.25 -1.17 14.64
CA ARG A 6 -10.51 -1.38 13.92
C ARG A 6 -11.72 -1.14 14.81
N LEU A 7 -11.57 -1.13 16.12
CA LEU A 7 -12.69 -0.96 17.05
C LEU A 7 -12.71 0.42 17.72
N ASN A 8 -11.66 1.24 17.55
CA ASN A 8 -11.61 2.61 18.10
C ASN A 8 -12.67 3.57 17.55
N HIS A 9 -13.23 3.31 16.37
CA HIS A 9 -14.25 4.16 15.76
C HIS A 9 -15.65 3.92 16.35
N LEU A 10 -15.84 2.87 17.16
CA LEU A 10 -17.15 2.52 17.69
C LEU A 10 -17.57 3.49 18.78
N THR A 11 -18.70 4.16 18.57
CA THR A 11 -19.32 5.05 19.55
C THR A 11 -20.15 4.26 20.55
N GLN A 12 -20.43 4.82 21.73
CA GLN A 12 -21.27 4.18 22.75
C GLN A 12 -22.64 3.72 22.19
N PRO A 13 -23.39 4.52 21.40
CA PRO A 13 -24.64 4.06 20.79
C PRO A 13 -24.43 2.87 19.84
N ALA A 14 -23.37 2.88 19.02
CA ALA A 14 -23.06 1.79 18.10
C ALA A 14 -22.79 0.49 18.86
N VAL A 15 -21.98 0.53 19.93
CA VAL A 15 -21.67 -0.63 20.77
C VAL A 15 -22.91 -1.19 21.46
N LYS A 16 -23.77 -0.32 22.01
CA LYS A 16 -25.02 -0.72 22.67
C LYS A 16 -25.98 -1.44 21.71
N ASN A 17 -25.95 -1.11 20.43
CA ASN A 17 -26.81 -1.73 19.41
C ASN A 17 -26.25 -3.01 18.80
N LEU A 18 -25.02 -3.44 19.13
CA LEU A 18 -24.46 -4.66 18.58
C LEU A 18 -25.24 -5.91 19.03
N PRO A 19 -25.38 -6.93 18.15
CA PRO A 19 -26.02 -8.20 18.48
C PRO A 19 -25.24 -8.99 19.54
N LYS A 20 -25.93 -9.91 20.24
CA LYS A 20 -25.29 -10.87 21.15
C LYS A 20 -24.51 -11.91 20.37
N LEU A 21 -23.37 -12.37 20.90
CA LEU A 21 -22.56 -13.40 20.23
C LEU A 21 -23.36 -14.69 20.01
N GLU A 22 -23.57 -15.03 18.74
CA GLU A 22 -24.18 -16.28 18.29
C GLU A 22 -23.10 -17.34 17.99
N GLN A 23 -23.47 -18.62 18.04
CA GLN A 23 -22.58 -19.74 17.73
C GLN A 23 -23.32 -20.69 16.76
N PRO A 24 -22.88 -20.83 15.49
CA PRO A 24 -21.72 -20.19 14.89
C PRO A 24 -21.92 -18.67 14.70
N ALA A 25 -20.86 -17.90 14.86
CA ALA A 25 -20.91 -16.47 14.62
C ALA A 25 -21.05 -16.18 13.12
N ALA A 26 -21.85 -15.19 12.76
CA ALA A 26 -21.90 -14.64 11.41
C ALA A 26 -20.60 -13.89 11.09
N VAL A 27 -20.13 -14.09 9.88
CA VAL A 27 -18.94 -13.46 9.34
C VAL A 27 -19.16 -11.96 9.16
N TYR A 28 -18.10 -11.16 9.26
CA TYR A 28 -18.11 -9.69 9.12
C TYR A 28 -19.07 -9.00 10.08
N THR A 29 -19.42 -9.68 11.17
CA THR A 29 -20.36 -9.20 12.17
C THR A 29 -19.60 -8.86 13.44
N ARG A 30 -19.97 -7.75 14.07
CA ARG A 30 -19.47 -7.40 15.40
C ARG A 30 -20.49 -7.82 16.43
N TYR A 31 -20.04 -8.49 17.46
CA TYR A 31 -20.87 -8.94 18.56
C TYR A 31 -20.49 -8.22 19.85
N ALA A 32 -21.45 -8.05 20.75
CA ALA A 32 -21.18 -7.59 22.10
C ALA A 32 -21.64 -8.64 23.12
N VAL A 33 -20.71 -9.08 23.97
CA VAL A 33 -21.04 -9.76 25.22
C VAL A 33 -21.31 -8.68 26.25
N LYS A 34 -22.57 -8.57 26.69
CA LYS A 34 -23.07 -7.47 27.51
C LYS A 34 -23.28 -7.91 28.96
N SER A 35 -23.02 -6.99 29.88
CA SER A 35 -23.41 -7.07 31.30
C SER A 35 -24.05 -5.76 31.71
N GLU A 36 -25.24 -5.81 32.30
CA GLU A 36 -26.05 -4.64 32.72
C GLU A 36 -26.32 -4.66 34.23
N GLY A 37 -25.35 -5.14 35.03
CA GLY A 37 -25.48 -5.26 36.48
C GLY A 37 -24.29 -4.68 37.23
N ASP A 38 -24.58 -4.01 38.34
CA ASP A 38 -23.59 -3.42 39.24
C ASP A 38 -22.66 -4.50 39.81
N ALA A 39 -21.35 -4.22 39.75
CA ALA A 39 -20.31 -5.03 40.34
C ALA A 39 -19.23 -4.13 40.93
N SER A 40 -18.75 -4.49 42.12
CA SER A 40 -17.61 -3.84 42.73
C SER A 40 -16.61 -4.84 43.31
N VAL A 41 -15.37 -4.36 43.51
CA VAL A 41 -14.35 -5.03 44.33
C VAL A 41 -13.52 -3.97 45.06
N SER A 42 -13.36 -4.15 46.37
CA SER A 42 -12.57 -3.28 47.25
C SER A 42 -11.30 -3.99 47.70
N ALA A 43 -10.21 -3.24 47.83
CA ALA A 43 -8.95 -3.72 48.38
C ALA A 43 -8.75 -3.25 49.83
N SER A 44 -8.25 -4.15 50.67
CA SER A 44 -7.95 -3.88 52.09
C SER A 44 -6.46 -3.76 52.39
N ASN A 45 -5.59 -4.18 51.45
CA ASN A 45 -4.15 -4.19 51.60
C ASN A 45 -3.45 -4.17 50.23
N ALA A 46 -2.12 -4.30 50.22
CA ALA A 46 -1.29 -4.23 49.01
C ALA A 46 -1.46 -5.41 48.02
N THR A 47 -2.25 -6.43 48.37
CA THR A 47 -2.57 -7.56 47.48
C THR A 47 -3.71 -7.17 46.55
N VAL A 48 -3.56 -7.47 45.25
CA VAL A 48 -4.59 -7.21 44.25
C VAL A 48 -5.82 -8.06 44.57
N GLN A 49 -6.96 -7.40 44.78
CA GLN A 49 -8.27 -8.04 44.90
C GLN A 49 -8.93 -8.04 43.53
N THR A 50 -9.57 -9.16 43.16
CA THR A 50 -10.18 -9.31 41.85
C THR A 50 -11.55 -9.94 41.91
N LYS A 51 -12.42 -9.60 40.97
CA LYS A 51 -13.75 -10.20 40.79
C LYS A 51 -14.07 -10.37 39.31
N ILE A 52 -14.42 -11.59 38.89
CA ILE A 52 -14.97 -11.82 37.56
C ILE A 52 -16.35 -11.18 37.49
N TRP A 53 -16.55 -10.26 36.55
CA TRP A 53 -17.79 -9.52 36.39
C TRP A 53 -18.74 -10.22 35.41
N PHE A 54 -18.27 -10.54 34.20
CA PHE A 54 -19.05 -11.28 33.22
C PHE A 54 -18.15 -12.09 32.29
N LYS A 55 -18.77 -13.01 31.56
CA LYS A 55 -18.11 -14.02 30.72
C LYS A 55 -18.78 -14.09 29.35
N SER A 56 -17.98 -14.31 28.31
CA SER A 56 -18.47 -14.74 27.00
C SER A 56 -19.03 -16.17 27.07
N PRO A 57 -19.90 -16.56 26.11
CA PRO A 57 -20.17 -17.98 25.87
C PRO A 57 -18.88 -18.75 25.53
N PRO A 58 -18.82 -20.07 25.78
CA PRO A 58 -17.72 -20.90 25.30
C PRO A 58 -17.50 -20.72 23.79
N LEU A 59 -16.25 -20.44 23.40
CA LEU A 59 -15.91 -20.15 22.02
C LEU A 59 -15.72 -21.45 21.23
N THR A 60 -16.41 -21.59 20.10
CA THR A 60 -16.21 -22.73 19.18
C THR A 60 -14.93 -22.55 18.37
N THR A 61 -14.39 -23.65 17.82
CA THR A 61 -13.22 -23.61 16.93
C THR A 61 -13.43 -22.67 15.75
N LEU A 62 -14.63 -22.66 15.15
CA LEU A 62 -14.95 -21.79 14.02
C LEU A 62 -14.91 -20.32 14.44
N THR A 63 -15.58 -19.97 15.55
CA THR A 63 -15.58 -18.60 16.06
C THR A 63 -14.17 -18.12 16.40
N LEU A 64 -13.33 -18.94 17.03
CA LEU A 64 -11.95 -18.57 17.35
C LEU A 64 -11.13 -18.21 16.10
N ARG A 65 -11.30 -18.96 15.01
CA ARG A 65 -10.61 -18.69 13.72
C ARG A 65 -11.07 -17.38 13.07
N MET A 66 -12.30 -16.96 13.38
CA MET A 66 -12.91 -15.75 12.85
C MET A 66 -12.72 -14.52 13.77
N ILE A 67 -12.27 -14.69 15.03
CA ILE A 67 -12.00 -13.55 15.92
C ILE A 67 -10.80 -12.79 15.38
N ARG A 68 -11.06 -11.58 14.88
CA ARG A 68 -10.04 -10.66 14.40
C ARG A 68 -9.47 -9.81 15.51
N ALA A 69 -10.37 -9.30 16.35
CA ALA A 69 -10.05 -8.40 17.43
C ALA A 69 -11.12 -8.42 18.52
N ILE A 70 -10.73 -8.04 19.73
CA ILE A 70 -11.64 -7.79 20.84
C ILE A 70 -11.33 -6.44 21.50
N LYS A 71 -12.35 -5.79 22.05
CA LYS A 71 -12.20 -4.56 22.82
C LYS A 71 -13.26 -4.48 23.90
N LEU A 72 -12.86 -4.05 25.10
CA LEU A 72 -13.78 -3.83 26.21
C LEU A 72 -14.15 -2.36 26.31
N PHE A 73 -15.45 -2.12 26.44
CA PHE A 73 -16.04 -0.86 26.84
C PHE A 73 -16.77 -1.04 28.15
N ALA A 74 -16.59 -0.15 29.11
CA ALA A 74 -17.19 -0.26 30.43
C ALA A 74 -17.61 1.11 30.97
N GLU A 75 -18.76 1.16 31.64
CA GLU A 75 -19.11 2.25 32.55
C GLU A 75 -18.62 1.88 33.95
N SER A 76 -17.55 2.54 34.40
CA SER A 76 -16.95 2.29 35.71
C SER A 76 -16.37 3.56 36.32
N HIS A 77 -16.09 3.48 37.63
CA HIS A 77 -15.45 4.55 38.39
C HIS A 77 -14.68 3.98 39.58
N ASP A 78 -13.87 4.80 40.24
CA ASP A 78 -13.16 4.42 41.46
C ASP A 78 -13.92 4.89 42.71
N GLN A 79 -13.34 4.79 43.90
CA GLN A 79 -13.99 5.23 45.14
C GLN A 79 -14.24 6.75 45.23
N GLY A 80 -13.80 7.54 44.25
CA GLY A 80 -13.76 9.00 44.37
C GLY A 80 -12.52 9.41 45.17
N GLY A 81 -12.70 10.05 46.33
CA GLY A 81 -11.61 10.73 47.05
C GLY A 81 -10.31 9.90 47.19
N VAL A 82 -9.19 10.47 46.71
CA VAL A 82 -7.84 9.90 46.82
C VAL A 82 -6.97 10.81 47.68
N SER A 83 -6.25 10.24 48.65
CA SER A 83 -5.39 11.01 49.57
C SER A 83 -4.12 11.57 48.92
N ASP A 84 -3.65 10.96 47.83
CA ASP A 84 -2.42 11.32 47.13
C ASP A 84 -2.51 10.89 45.66
N LEU A 85 -2.76 11.86 44.76
CA LEU A 85 -2.92 11.62 43.32
C LEU A 85 -1.60 11.24 42.63
N GLU A 86 -0.44 11.64 43.18
CA GLU A 86 0.86 11.36 42.57
C GLU A 86 1.25 9.87 42.68
N LYS A 87 0.61 9.14 43.59
CA LYS A 87 0.82 7.69 43.76
C LYS A 87 0.11 6.81 42.73
N GLY A 88 -0.60 7.40 41.76
CA GLY A 88 -1.21 6.71 40.63
C GLY A 88 -2.58 6.11 40.91
N ASN A 89 -3.11 5.39 39.92
CA ASN A 89 -4.42 4.72 39.98
C ASN A 89 -4.26 3.23 40.28
N TRP A 90 -5.02 2.73 41.25
CA TRP A 90 -5.00 1.33 41.69
C TRP A 90 -6.31 0.58 41.45
N THR A 91 -7.11 1.04 40.49
CA THR A 91 -8.32 0.36 40.01
C THR A 91 -8.31 0.23 38.48
N TRP A 92 -8.54 -0.99 37.99
CA TRP A 92 -8.50 -1.28 36.55
C TRP A 92 -9.36 -2.49 36.18
N LEU A 93 -9.60 -2.67 34.88
CA LEU A 93 -10.28 -3.82 34.31
C LEU A 93 -9.30 -4.68 33.49
N GLU A 94 -9.50 -5.99 33.53
CA GLU A 94 -8.71 -6.97 32.79
C GLU A 94 -9.58 -7.88 31.95
N LEU A 95 -9.00 -8.40 30.87
CA LEU A 95 -9.51 -9.53 30.11
C LEU A 95 -8.76 -10.79 30.54
N VAL A 96 -9.51 -11.85 30.77
CA VAL A 96 -9.00 -13.11 31.33
C VAL A 96 -9.46 -14.27 30.46
N VAL A 97 -8.54 -15.16 30.08
CA VAL A 97 -8.92 -16.44 29.48
C VAL A 97 -9.20 -17.45 30.60
N LEU A 98 -10.36 -18.09 30.53
CA LEU A 98 -10.78 -19.16 31.43
C LEU A 98 -10.88 -20.48 30.64
N ASP A 99 -10.55 -21.61 31.28
CA ASP A 99 -10.58 -22.93 30.63
C ASP A 99 -11.97 -23.29 30.09
N ASN A 100 -13.02 -22.93 30.83
CA ASN A 100 -14.41 -23.18 30.48
C ASN A 100 -15.35 -22.19 31.21
N LYS A 101 -16.67 -22.32 31.00
CA LYS A 101 -17.69 -21.44 31.59
C LYS A 101 -17.72 -21.46 33.12
N ASP A 102 -17.34 -22.57 33.75
CA ASP A 102 -17.46 -22.78 35.20
C ASP A 102 -16.17 -22.38 35.95
N ALA A 103 -15.05 -22.27 35.23
CA ALA A 103 -13.77 -21.84 35.79
C ALA A 103 -13.84 -20.43 36.39
N THR A 104 -13.17 -20.23 37.53
CA THR A 104 -13.12 -18.95 38.27
C THR A 104 -11.70 -18.37 38.33
N SER A 105 -10.70 -19.12 37.88
CA SER A 105 -9.29 -18.72 37.88
C SER A 105 -8.75 -18.65 36.45
N PRO A 106 -7.81 -17.75 36.16
CA PRO A 106 -7.20 -17.64 34.83
C PRO A 106 -6.53 -18.93 34.37
N LYS A 107 -6.71 -19.26 33.09
CA LYS A 107 -5.91 -20.28 32.41
C LYS A 107 -4.45 -19.83 32.41
N LYS A 108 -3.54 -20.79 32.57
CA LYS A 108 -2.09 -20.56 32.51
C LYS A 108 -1.52 -21.07 31.20
N ASP A 109 -0.52 -20.37 30.66
CA ASP A 109 0.23 -20.83 29.49
C ASP A 109 1.23 -21.95 29.87
N ARG A 110 1.97 -22.43 28.86
CA ARG A 110 2.98 -23.51 29.04
C ARG A 110 4.10 -23.15 30.00
N ASN A 111 4.32 -21.87 30.27
CA ASN A 111 5.34 -21.36 31.19
C ASN A 111 4.74 -21.05 32.59
N GLY A 112 3.47 -21.37 32.81
CA GLY A 112 2.77 -21.13 34.07
C GLY A 112 2.29 -19.69 34.27
N LYS A 113 2.38 -18.82 33.25
CA LYS A 113 1.92 -17.43 33.32
C LYS A 113 0.41 -17.36 33.05
N GLU A 114 -0.31 -16.58 33.84
CA GLU A 114 -1.75 -16.37 33.64
C GLU A 114 -2.02 -15.63 32.32
N LEU A 115 -3.01 -16.12 31.57
CA LEU A 115 -3.49 -15.51 30.33
C LEU A 115 -4.44 -14.35 30.66
N VAL A 116 -3.84 -13.25 31.10
CA VAL A 116 -4.51 -12.02 31.53
C VAL A 116 -3.89 -10.82 30.83
N VAL A 117 -4.72 -9.86 30.42
CA VAL A 117 -4.28 -8.55 29.91
C VAL A 117 -5.10 -7.42 30.53
N THR A 118 -4.44 -6.33 30.88
CA THR A 118 -5.11 -5.09 31.33
C THR A 118 -5.82 -4.44 30.15
N SER A 119 -7.12 -4.17 30.30
CA SER A 119 -7.89 -3.44 29.29
C SER A 119 -7.67 -1.93 29.42
N HIS A 120 -8.01 -1.37 30.58
CA HIS A 120 -7.83 0.04 30.92
C HIS A 120 -7.96 0.24 32.43
N SER A 121 -7.40 1.34 32.93
CA SER A 121 -7.60 1.81 34.30
C SER A 121 -8.79 2.76 34.39
N ASN A 122 -9.37 2.91 35.57
CA ASN A 122 -10.38 3.93 35.81
C ASN A 122 -9.83 5.35 35.62
N LYS A 123 -10.73 6.33 35.54
CA LYS A 123 -10.37 7.70 35.86
C LYS A 123 -10.14 7.79 37.37
N VAL A 124 -8.98 8.31 37.75
CA VAL A 124 -8.63 8.48 39.16
C VAL A 124 -9.46 9.59 39.79
N SER A 125 -9.87 9.40 41.03
CA SER A 125 -10.61 10.35 41.84
C SER A 125 -12.00 10.72 41.29
N SER A 126 -12.75 9.73 40.81
CA SER A 126 -14.10 9.92 40.27
C SER A 126 -15.09 8.94 40.89
N SER A 127 -16.19 9.47 41.42
CA SER A 127 -17.37 8.68 41.81
C SER A 127 -18.46 8.65 40.73
N ALA A 128 -18.21 9.27 39.57
CA ALA A 128 -19.15 9.32 38.46
C ALA A 128 -18.89 8.15 37.50
N TYR A 129 -19.94 7.39 37.18
CA TYR A 129 -19.88 6.38 36.13
C TYR A 129 -19.55 7.03 34.78
N GLU A 130 -18.37 6.73 34.26
CA GLU A 130 -17.90 7.23 32.96
C GLU A 130 -17.74 6.08 31.99
N TRP A 131 -18.12 6.30 30.72
CA TRP A 131 -17.91 5.33 29.64
C TRP A 131 -16.45 5.37 29.21
N MET A 132 -15.73 4.28 29.47
CA MET A 132 -14.32 4.13 29.09
C MET A 132 -14.13 2.92 28.19
N GLN A 133 -12.97 2.86 27.55
CA GLN A 133 -12.59 1.79 26.65
C GLN A 133 -11.10 1.49 26.78
N GLY A 134 -10.74 0.21 26.61
CA GLY A 134 -9.35 -0.22 26.58
C GLY A 134 -8.72 -0.24 25.20
N GLU A 135 -7.48 -0.73 25.15
CA GLU A 135 -6.82 -1.06 23.88
C GLU A 135 -7.57 -2.17 23.13
N THR A 136 -7.41 -2.20 21.82
CA THR A 136 -7.89 -3.31 20.99
C THR A 136 -6.85 -4.42 20.97
N PHE A 137 -7.28 -5.64 21.31
CA PHE A 137 -6.46 -6.83 21.23
C PHE A 137 -6.79 -7.55 19.93
N ASP A 138 -5.83 -7.64 19.01
CA ASP A 138 -6.00 -8.34 17.73
C ASP A 138 -5.35 -9.74 17.74
N ALA A 139 -5.62 -10.52 16.69
CA ALA A 139 -5.12 -11.89 16.53
C ALA A 139 -3.58 -12.02 16.58
N SER A 140 -2.82 -10.92 16.50
CA SER A 140 -1.36 -10.96 16.64
C SER A 140 -0.90 -11.11 18.10
N ARG A 141 -1.73 -10.66 19.05
CA ARG A 141 -1.40 -10.64 20.48
C ARG A 141 -1.44 -12.05 21.08
N HIS A 142 -0.44 -12.36 21.92
CA HIS A 142 -0.30 -13.65 22.60
C HIS A 142 -1.58 -14.09 23.34
N PHE A 143 -2.32 -13.13 23.91
CA PHE A 143 -3.59 -13.36 24.61
C PHE A 143 -4.62 -14.08 23.73
N LEU A 144 -4.90 -13.55 22.53
CA LEU A 144 -5.87 -14.15 21.61
C LEU A 144 -5.33 -15.44 20.96
N LYS A 145 -4.03 -15.50 20.65
CA LYS A 145 -3.38 -16.71 20.10
C LYS A 145 -3.44 -17.93 21.02
N SER A 146 -3.64 -17.72 22.32
CA SER A 146 -3.65 -18.79 23.33
C SER A 146 -5.05 -19.39 23.59
N LEU A 147 -6.09 -18.87 22.92
CA LEU A 147 -7.45 -19.38 23.04
C LEU A 147 -7.60 -20.75 22.37
N GLU A 148 -8.26 -21.66 23.07
CA GLU A 148 -8.64 -22.98 22.57
C GLU A 148 -10.16 -23.15 22.58
N ALA A 149 -10.66 -24.09 21.78
CA ALA A 149 -12.10 -24.38 21.74
C ALA A 149 -12.63 -24.73 23.14
N GLY A 150 -13.77 -24.13 23.51
CA GLY A 150 -14.36 -24.25 24.84
C GLY A 150 -13.89 -23.21 25.85
N ASN A 151 -12.78 -22.49 25.58
CA ASN A 151 -12.36 -21.38 26.42
C ASN A 151 -13.37 -20.23 26.43
N VAL A 152 -13.30 -19.44 27.49
CA VAL A 152 -14.17 -18.31 27.74
C VAL A 152 -13.31 -17.08 28.02
N ILE A 153 -13.61 -15.98 27.34
CA ILE A 153 -13.07 -14.66 27.68
C ILE A 153 -13.95 -14.05 28.75
N ALA A 154 -13.36 -13.66 29.88
CA ALA A 154 -14.01 -13.02 31.00
C ALA A 154 -13.47 -11.61 31.24
N VAL A 155 -14.30 -10.75 31.81
CA VAL A 155 -13.91 -9.42 32.28
C VAL A 155 -13.75 -9.46 33.80
N ARG A 156 -12.62 -8.98 34.29
CA ARG A 156 -12.23 -8.99 35.70
C ARG A 156 -12.04 -7.56 36.19
N LEU A 157 -12.68 -7.22 37.30
CA LEU A 157 -12.44 -5.97 38.03
C LEU A 157 -11.26 -6.18 38.98
N CYS A 158 -10.41 -5.16 39.12
CA CYS A 158 -9.22 -5.20 39.96
C CYS A 158 -9.11 -3.94 40.82
N ALA A 159 -8.75 -4.13 42.10
CA ALA A 159 -8.41 -3.06 43.03
C ALA A 159 -7.17 -3.45 43.85
N ARG A 160 -6.34 -2.47 44.24
CA ARG A 160 -5.16 -2.68 45.07
C ARG A 160 -4.99 -1.55 46.09
N PHE A 161 -4.46 -1.89 47.27
CA PHE A 161 -4.26 -1.01 48.42
C PHE A 161 -5.54 -0.68 49.19
N GLY A 162 -5.40 -0.57 50.51
CA GLY A 162 -6.51 -0.29 51.42
C GLY A 162 -7.23 0.99 51.03
N GLY A 163 -8.56 0.91 50.88
CA GLY A 163 -9.41 2.06 50.57
C GLY A 163 -9.67 2.30 49.08
N TRP A 164 -9.04 1.53 48.19
CA TRP A 164 -9.36 1.56 46.76
C TRP A 164 -10.49 0.60 46.44
N GLU A 165 -11.48 1.08 45.69
CA GLU A 165 -12.62 0.29 45.22
C GLU A 165 -12.97 0.66 43.79
N ILE A 166 -13.29 -0.34 42.97
CA ILE A 166 -13.81 -0.16 41.63
C ILE A 166 -15.30 -0.52 41.60
N PHE A 167 -16.09 0.29 40.91
CA PHE A 167 -17.50 0.07 40.66
C PHE A 167 -17.74 0.06 39.15
N ALA A 168 -18.51 -0.90 38.63
CA ALA A 168 -18.85 -1.01 37.22
C ALA A 168 -20.31 -1.46 37.06
N ARG A 169 -21.01 -0.95 36.04
CA ARG A 169 -22.45 -1.24 35.85
C ARG A 169 -22.84 -1.71 34.44
N ASN A 170 -22.19 -1.17 33.41
CA ASN A 170 -22.48 -1.53 32.01
C ASN A 170 -21.19 -1.95 31.31
N GLY A 171 -21.07 -3.22 30.94
CA GLY A 171 -19.89 -3.78 30.31
C GLY A 171 -20.21 -4.36 28.95
N HIS A 172 -19.42 -4.02 27.93
CA HIS A 172 -19.57 -4.52 26.56
C HIS A 172 -18.21 -5.00 26.07
N LEU A 173 -18.02 -6.32 26.06
CA LEU A 173 -16.89 -6.94 25.37
C LEU A 173 -17.27 -7.12 23.89
N VAL A 174 -16.74 -6.25 23.04
CA VAL A 174 -16.94 -6.32 21.59
C VAL A 174 -15.98 -7.33 21.01
N ILE A 175 -16.51 -8.23 20.18
CA ILE A 175 -15.78 -9.25 19.44
C ILE A 175 -16.00 -9.00 17.95
N ASP A 176 -14.92 -8.68 17.23
CA ASP A 176 -14.91 -8.47 15.79
C ASP A 176 -14.72 -9.83 15.10
N ILE A 177 -15.76 -10.30 14.41
CA ILE A 177 -15.73 -11.55 13.66
C ILE A 177 -15.50 -11.20 12.19
N SER A 178 -14.40 -11.69 11.62
CA SER A 178 -14.12 -11.61 10.18
C SER A 178 -14.01 -13.00 9.58
N ASP A 179 -14.02 -13.08 8.25
CA ASP A 179 -13.71 -14.34 7.60
C ASP A 179 -12.36 -14.89 8.06
N ASP A 180 -12.34 -16.20 8.28
CA ASP A 180 -11.09 -16.92 8.37
C ASP A 180 -10.54 -17.10 6.96
N ASN A 181 -9.58 -16.25 6.62
CA ASN A 181 -8.96 -16.23 5.30
C ASN A 181 -7.86 -17.29 5.11
N THR A 182 -7.69 -18.23 6.05
CA THR A 182 -6.68 -19.30 5.91
C THR A 182 -6.95 -20.20 4.72
N LEU A 183 -8.22 -20.47 4.39
CA LEU A 183 -8.56 -21.25 3.20
C LEU A 183 -8.29 -20.45 1.92
N GLU A 184 -8.64 -19.17 1.90
CA GLU A 184 -8.36 -18.25 0.79
C GLU A 184 -6.85 -18.13 0.54
N LEU A 185 -6.04 -17.93 1.59
CA LEU A 185 -4.59 -17.92 1.49
C LEU A 185 -4.07 -19.24 0.93
N SER A 186 -4.58 -20.35 1.44
CA SER A 186 -4.18 -21.69 1.02
C SER A 186 -4.49 -21.97 -0.44
N LEU A 187 -5.64 -21.50 -0.93
CA LEU A 187 -6.03 -21.58 -2.33
C LEU A 187 -5.20 -20.62 -3.19
N PHE A 188 -4.99 -19.39 -2.74
CA PHE A 188 -4.25 -18.37 -3.47
C PHE A 188 -2.79 -18.80 -3.71
N ILE A 189 -2.11 -19.30 -2.67
CA ILE A 189 -0.74 -19.79 -2.78
C ILE A 189 -0.64 -20.98 -3.77
N ARG A 190 -1.61 -21.90 -3.76
CA ARG A 190 -1.62 -23.02 -4.71
C ARG A 190 -1.92 -22.57 -6.13
N ALA A 191 -2.88 -21.68 -6.30
CA ALA A 191 -3.24 -21.11 -7.60
C ALA A 191 -2.05 -20.36 -8.23
N VAL A 192 -1.37 -19.49 -7.49
CA VAL A 192 -0.19 -18.76 -8.01
C VAL A 192 0.96 -19.73 -8.31
N LYS A 193 1.16 -20.77 -7.49
CA LYS A 193 2.18 -21.80 -7.79
C LYS A 193 1.90 -22.51 -9.10
N VAL A 194 0.65 -22.93 -9.35
CA VAL A 194 0.25 -23.52 -10.63
C VAL A 194 0.44 -22.50 -11.76
N PHE A 195 -0.03 -21.27 -11.57
CA PHE A 195 0.05 -20.19 -12.55
C PHE A 195 1.49 -19.91 -13.01
N GLN A 196 2.44 -19.90 -12.08
CA GLN A 196 3.87 -19.70 -12.36
C GLN A 196 4.55 -20.91 -12.99
N SER A 197 4.00 -22.12 -12.81
CA SER A 197 4.56 -23.35 -13.38
C SER A 197 4.19 -23.58 -14.85
N LEU A 198 3.19 -22.86 -15.37
CA LEU A 198 2.76 -22.96 -16.76
C LEU A 198 3.87 -22.49 -17.71
N PRO A 199 4.06 -23.17 -18.86
CA PRO A 199 5.17 -22.90 -19.76
C PRO A 199 5.02 -21.56 -20.50
N PRO A 200 6.11 -20.95 -20.99
CA PRO A 200 6.07 -19.63 -21.65
C PRO A 200 5.25 -19.56 -22.95
N ASP A 201 5.00 -20.69 -23.62
CA ASP A 201 4.15 -20.74 -24.81
C ASP A 201 2.65 -20.77 -24.49
N ASP A 202 2.27 -21.10 -23.24
CA ASP A 202 0.90 -20.94 -22.74
C ASP A 202 0.59 -19.46 -22.50
N GLN A 203 -0.33 -18.91 -23.30
CA GLN A 203 -0.75 -17.50 -23.24
C GLN A 203 -1.36 -17.11 -21.88
N LEU A 204 -1.89 -18.07 -21.11
CA LEU A 204 -2.45 -17.86 -19.77
C LEU A 204 -1.47 -18.24 -18.64
N SER A 205 -0.18 -18.43 -18.96
CA SER A 205 0.89 -18.56 -17.96
C SER A 205 1.18 -17.24 -17.26
N PHE A 206 1.73 -17.30 -16.05
CA PHE A 206 2.17 -16.10 -15.32
C PHE A 206 3.19 -15.32 -16.16
N TYR A 207 4.10 -16.05 -16.81
CA TYR A 207 5.12 -15.47 -17.67
C TYR A 207 4.50 -14.63 -18.80
N ARG A 208 3.50 -15.16 -19.50
CA ARG A 208 2.86 -14.46 -20.62
C ARG A 208 1.96 -13.33 -20.19
N ILE A 209 1.24 -13.48 -19.08
CA ILE A 209 0.42 -12.40 -18.53
C ILE A 209 1.32 -11.28 -18.02
N ALA A 210 2.39 -11.56 -17.28
CA ALA A 210 3.40 -10.58 -16.88
C ALA A 210 4.03 -9.88 -18.10
N GLY A 211 4.29 -10.64 -19.17
CA GLY A 211 4.87 -10.15 -20.42
C GLY A 211 4.01 -9.14 -21.18
N ILE A 212 2.70 -9.02 -20.90
CA ILE A 212 1.84 -7.97 -21.48
C ILE A 212 2.41 -6.57 -21.16
N HIS A 213 3.00 -6.42 -19.98
CA HIS A 213 3.56 -5.14 -19.53
C HIS A 213 4.87 -4.77 -20.24
N GLY A 214 5.63 -5.75 -20.73
CA GLY A 214 7.03 -5.57 -21.06
C GLY A 214 7.58 -6.69 -21.95
N TYR A 215 8.76 -7.21 -21.62
CA TYR A 215 9.36 -8.30 -22.37
C TYR A 215 8.55 -9.60 -22.19
N PRO A 216 8.55 -10.51 -23.19
CA PRO A 216 9.24 -10.42 -24.48
C PRO A 216 8.52 -9.51 -25.49
N TYR A 217 9.28 -8.65 -26.17
CA TYR A 217 8.74 -7.56 -27.00
C TYR A 217 8.16 -8.01 -28.36
N ASN A 218 8.44 -9.24 -28.78
CA ASN A 218 8.08 -9.81 -30.07
C ASN A 218 6.80 -10.66 -30.00
N VAL A 219 6.19 -10.76 -28.82
CA VAL A 219 5.05 -11.62 -28.55
C VAL A 219 3.81 -10.77 -28.36
N SER A 220 2.75 -11.08 -29.10
CA SER A 220 1.43 -10.49 -28.87
C SER A 220 0.69 -11.26 -27.76
N TRP A 221 -0.29 -10.61 -27.13
CA TRP A 221 -1.19 -11.28 -26.20
C TRP A 221 -2.63 -11.04 -26.62
N ASN A 222 -3.38 -12.12 -26.88
CA ASN A 222 -4.80 -12.08 -27.25
C ASN A 222 -5.14 -11.16 -28.44
N MET A 223 -4.23 -11.00 -29.43
CA MET A 223 -4.47 -10.19 -30.63
C MET A 223 -4.60 -11.01 -31.92
N GLY A 224 -4.64 -12.34 -31.84
CA GLY A 224 -4.68 -13.24 -33.00
C GLY A 224 -3.34 -13.41 -33.74
N GLU A 225 -2.29 -12.72 -33.31
CA GLU A 225 -0.97 -12.74 -33.94
C GLU A 225 -0.02 -13.77 -33.30
N ALA A 226 0.66 -14.57 -34.12
CA ALA A 226 1.73 -15.45 -33.66
C ALA A 226 2.96 -14.63 -33.20
N PRO A 227 3.82 -15.17 -32.32
CA PRO A 227 5.11 -14.55 -31.99
C PRO A 227 5.90 -14.22 -33.26
N ILE A 228 6.49 -13.02 -33.31
CA ILE A 228 7.45 -12.71 -34.37
C ILE A 228 8.76 -13.46 -34.05
N PRO A 229 9.33 -14.24 -34.99
CA PRO A 229 10.61 -14.88 -34.77
C PRO A 229 11.70 -13.87 -34.40
N LEU A 230 12.51 -14.17 -33.39
CA LEU A 230 13.51 -13.21 -32.88
C LEU A 230 14.61 -12.89 -33.91
N ASP A 231 14.86 -13.80 -34.85
CA ASP A 231 15.80 -13.64 -35.97
C ASP A 231 15.16 -13.10 -37.25
N ALA A 232 13.86 -12.76 -37.23
CA ALA A 232 13.17 -12.24 -38.40
C ALA A 232 13.77 -10.89 -38.84
N ALA A 233 14.14 -10.81 -40.13
CA ALA A 233 14.75 -9.61 -40.71
C ALA A 233 13.84 -8.37 -40.66
N ASP A 234 12.52 -8.56 -40.59
CA ASP A 234 11.50 -7.52 -40.55
C ASP A 234 10.91 -7.28 -39.15
N ILE A 235 11.47 -7.88 -38.08
CA ILE A 235 10.95 -7.79 -36.71
C ILE A 235 10.69 -6.34 -36.27
N ASN A 236 11.58 -5.40 -36.61
CA ASN A 236 11.43 -3.99 -36.26
C ASN A 236 10.30 -3.31 -37.03
N THR A 237 10.03 -3.72 -38.27
CA THR A 237 8.92 -3.23 -39.09
C THR A 237 7.59 -3.75 -38.55
N ARG A 238 7.50 -5.04 -38.21
CA ARG A 238 6.31 -5.66 -37.63
C ARG A 238 5.97 -5.08 -36.24
N LYS A 239 6.98 -4.87 -35.39
CA LYS A 239 6.81 -4.17 -34.10
C LYS A 239 6.30 -2.73 -34.26
N LYS A 240 6.81 -1.98 -35.24
CA LYS A 240 6.29 -0.65 -35.61
C LYS A 240 4.80 -0.71 -35.98
N GLY A 241 4.38 -1.81 -36.60
CA GLY A 241 3.00 -2.13 -36.99
C GLY A 241 2.06 -2.60 -35.88
N ASN A 242 2.49 -2.67 -34.60
CA ASN A 242 1.75 -3.23 -33.46
C ASN A 242 1.68 -4.77 -33.38
N GLU A 243 2.54 -5.51 -34.09
CA GLU A 243 2.48 -6.99 -34.12
C GLU A 243 3.25 -7.65 -32.95
N GLY A 244 3.04 -7.18 -31.72
CA GLY A 244 3.65 -7.69 -30.48
C GLY A 244 3.65 -6.63 -29.37
N GLY A 245 4.37 -6.87 -28.27
CA GLY A 245 5.06 -5.76 -27.59
C GLY A 245 4.68 -5.41 -26.17
N PHE A 246 5.00 -4.17 -25.83
CA PHE A 246 4.79 -3.54 -24.53
C PHE A 246 3.47 -2.76 -24.57
N TYR A 247 2.43 -3.32 -23.97
CA TYR A 247 1.09 -2.69 -24.01
C TYR A 247 0.87 -1.65 -22.92
N CYS A 248 1.73 -1.64 -21.89
CA CYS A 248 1.56 -0.78 -20.72
C CYS A 248 1.49 0.72 -21.09
N GLN A 249 0.53 1.42 -20.48
CA GLN A 249 0.35 2.85 -20.68
C GLN A 249 1.07 3.62 -19.58
N HIS A 250 2.19 4.25 -19.91
CA HIS A 250 2.95 5.13 -19.02
C HIS A 250 3.07 6.55 -19.61
N ASN A 251 3.14 7.56 -18.75
CA ASN A 251 3.11 8.98 -19.08
C ASN A 251 1.95 9.30 -20.04
N ASN A 252 0.80 8.69 -19.74
CA ASN A 252 -0.44 8.73 -20.49
C ASN A 252 -1.63 8.75 -19.51
N TYR A 253 -2.69 9.51 -19.79
CA TYR A 253 -3.89 9.58 -18.94
C TYR A 253 -4.65 8.24 -18.82
N LEU A 254 -4.38 7.28 -19.70
CA LEU A 254 -4.91 5.92 -19.61
C LEU A 254 -4.20 5.06 -18.55
N PHE A 255 -3.10 5.53 -17.95
CA PHE A 255 -2.29 4.78 -16.97
C PHE A 255 -3.14 4.09 -15.90
N PRO A 256 -4.01 4.78 -15.13
CA PRO A 256 -4.75 4.12 -14.06
C PRO A 256 -5.74 3.06 -14.59
N THR A 257 -6.43 3.35 -15.67
CA THR A 257 -7.49 2.48 -16.21
C THR A 257 -6.95 1.28 -16.96
N TRP A 258 -5.81 1.42 -17.65
CA TRP A 258 -5.13 0.29 -18.30
C TRP A 258 -4.65 -0.71 -17.25
N HIS A 259 -4.06 -0.22 -16.15
CA HIS A 259 -3.61 -1.08 -15.06
C HIS A 259 -4.79 -1.72 -14.30
N ARG A 260 -5.94 -1.03 -14.16
CA ARG A 260 -7.17 -1.66 -13.63
C ARG A 260 -7.61 -2.86 -14.48
N ALA A 261 -7.71 -2.70 -15.80
CA ALA A 261 -8.05 -3.80 -16.70
C ALA A 261 -7.02 -4.95 -16.63
N TYR A 262 -5.74 -4.61 -16.47
CA TYR A 262 -4.68 -5.59 -16.28
C TYR A 262 -4.81 -6.36 -14.95
N MET A 263 -5.20 -5.68 -13.85
CA MET A 263 -5.48 -6.34 -12.56
C MET A 263 -6.67 -7.28 -12.65
N MET A 264 -7.73 -6.89 -13.38
CA MET A 264 -8.88 -7.77 -13.59
C MET A 264 -8.49 -9.09 -14.29
N LEU A 265 -7.63 -9.02 -15.31
CA LEU A 265 -7.12 -10.22 -15.99
C LEU A 265 -6.35 -11.14 -15.02
N PHE A 266 -5.43 -10.57 -14.25
CA PHE A 266 -4.64 -11.33 -13.29
C PHE A 266 -5.51 -11.96 -12.19
N GLU A 267 -6.39 -11.16 -11.58
CA GLU A 267 -7.33 -11.62 -10.57
C GLU A 267 -8.22 -12.73 -11.11
N ARG A 268 -8.76 -12.56 -12.33
CA ARG A 268 -9.60 -13.57 -12.96
C ARG A 268 -8.86 -14.89 -13.12
N ARG A 269 -7.64 -14.85 -13.68
CA ARG A 269 -6.84 -16.06 -13.90
C ARG A 269 -6.52 -16.80 -12.60
N VAL A 270 -6.14 -16.06 -11.56
CA VAL A 270 -5.90 -16.63 -10.23
C VAL A 270 -7.19 -17.21 -9.65
N SER A 271 -8.31 -16.49 -9.75
CA SER A 271 -9.62 -16.94 -9.24
C SER A 271 -10.09 -18.23 -9.90
N ASP A 272 -9.91 -18.38 -11.22
CA ASP A 272 -10.22 -19.61 -11.94
C ASP A 272 -9.39 -20.79 -11.40
N LEU A 273 -8.07 -20.62 -11.25
CA LEU A 273 -7.18 -21.64 -10.69
C LEU A 273 -7.50 -21.96 -9.21
N MET A 274 -7.89 -20.96 -8.42
CA MET A 274 -8.36 -21.16 -7.05
C MET A 274 -9.64 -21.98 -7.03
N MET A 275 -10.58 -21.72 -7.94
CA MET A 275 -11.85 -22.45 -8.02
C MET A 275 -11.63 -23.91 -8.43
N GLU A 276 -10.72 -24.17 -9.37
CA GLU A 276 -10.33 -25.53 -9.77
C GLU A 276 -9.79 -26.34 -8.58
N GLU A 277 -8.85 -25.77 -7.82
CA GLU A 277 -8.32 -26.39 -6.60
C GLU A 277 -9.41 -26.56 -5.52
N ALA A 278 -10.26 -25.54 -5.34
CA ALA A 278 -11.32 -25.54 -4.35
C ALA A 278 -12.41 -26.56 -4.63
N VAL A 279 -12.80 -26.79 -5.88
CA VAL A 279 -13.77 -27.82 -6.26
C VAL A 279 -13.23 -29.22 -5.94
N THR A 280 -11.93 -29.44 -6.15
CA THR A 280 -11.28 -30.72 -5.81
C THR A 280 -11.34 -30.98 -4.30
N ARG A 281 -10.98 -29.99 -3.48
CA ARG A 281 -11.05 -30.05 -2.01
C ARG A 281 -12.47 -29.99 -1.45
N GLY A 282 -13.40 -29.41 -2.22
CA GLY A 282 -14.81 -29.26 -1.90
C GLY A 282 -15.52 -30.59 -1.68
N LYS A 283 -14.97 -31.68 -2.22
CA LYS A 283 -15.44 -33.07 -1.99
C LYS A 283 -15.33 -33.46 -0.52
N GLU A 284 -14.34 -32.94 0.21
CA GLU A 284 -14.14 -33.17 1.64
C GLU A 284 -14.83 -32.09 2.48
N ASN A 285 -14.74 -30.83 2.04
CA ASN A 285 -15.26 -29.70 2.78
C ASN A 285 -15.71 -28.56 1.84
N LYS A 286 -17.03 -28.30 1.78
CA LYS A 286 -17.61 -27.26 0.91
C LYS A 286 -17.13 -25.84 1.22
N GLN A 287 -16.52 -25.59 2.38
CA GLN A 287 -15.98 -24.28 2.73
C GLN A 287 -14.82 -23.83 1.83
N TRP A 288 -14.10 -24.77 1.19
CA TRP A 288 -13.08 -24.42 0.20
C TRP A 288 -13.67 -23.68 -1.00
N VAL A 289 -14.81 -24.14 -1.53
CA VAL A 289 -15.51 -23.49 -2.65
C VAL A 289 -16.06 -22.12 -2.24
N SER A 290 -16.59 -22.02 -1.00
CA SER A 290 -17.02 -20.74 -0.44
C SER A 290 -15.85 -19.75 -0.36
N ALA A 291 -14.69 -20.17 0.17
CA ALA A 291 -13.48 -19.36 0.24
C ALA A 291 -13.04 -18.88 -1.15
N ALA A 292 -12.98 -19.76 -2.16
CA ALA A 292 -12.65 -19.37 -3.53
C ALA A 292 -13.63 -18.32 -4.11
N SER A 293 -14.93 -18.46 -3.84
CA SER A 293 -15.95 -17.53 -4.36
C SER A 293 -15.88 -16.13 -3.73
N ARG A 294 -15.44 -16.05 -2.46
CA ARG A 294 -15.29 -14.79 -1.71
C ARG A 294 -13.98 -14.08 -2.00
N TRP A 295 -12.95 -14.82 -2.43
CA TRP A 295 -11.61 -14.26 -2.63
C TRP A 295 -11.59 -13.15 -3.69
N ARG A 296 -10.80 -12.12 -3.39
CA ARG A 296 -10.38 -11.05 -4.30
C ARG A 296 -8.89 -10.79 -4.09
N LEU A 297 -8.22 -10.24 -5.10
CA LEU A 297 -6.79 -9.94 -5.05
C LEU A 297 -6.51 -8.92 -3.92
N PRO A 298 -5.63 -9.24 -2.95
CA PRO A 298 -5.31 -8.30 -1.88
C PRO A 298 -4.48 -7.12 -2.40
N TYR A 299 -4.72 -5.93 -1.85
CA TYR A 299 -3.87 -4.75 -2.07
C TYR A 299 -2.81 -4.61 -0.97
N TRP A 300 -1.68 -4.01 -1.31
CA TRP A 300 -0.64 -3.65 -0.35
C TRP A 300 -0.58 -2.13 -0.13
N ASP A 301 -1.11 -1.67 1.00
CA ASP A 301 -1.07 -0.26 1.39
C ASP A 301 0.28 0.14 1.98
N TRP A 302 1.26 0.31 1.09
CA TRP A 302 2.62 0.75 1.44
C TRP A 302 2.67 2.15 2.05
N ALA A 303 1.65 3.00 1.89
CA ALA A 303 1.64 4.33 2.52
C ALA A 303 1.27 4.26 4.03
N VAL A 304 0.51 3.23 4.43
CA VAL A 304 0.18 2.97 5.85
C VAL A 304 1.18 2.01 6.47
N LYS A 305 1.53 0.94 5.76
CA LYS A 305 2.47 -0.10 6.17
C LYS A 305 3.62 -0.16 5.16
N PRO A 306 4.59 0.76 5.26
CA PRO A 306 5.71 0.92 4.34
C PRO A 306 6.79 -0.12 4.61
N ARG A 307 6.41 -1.36 4.36
CA ARG A 307 7.25 -2.54 4.44
C ARG A 307 6.65 -3.58 3.53
N LEU A 308 7.49 -4.45 2.99
CA LEU A 308 7.04 -5.55 2.17
C LEU A 308 6.01 -6.40 2.95
N PRO A 309 4.85 -6.77 2.35
CA PRO A 309 3.81 -7.52 3.04
C PRO A 309 4.29 -8.93 3.34
N GLU A 310 3.89 -9.51 4.48
CA GLU A 310 4.38 -10.81 4.99
C GLU A 310 4.31 -11.93 3.93
N ILE A 311 3.24 -11.96 3.13
CA ILE A 311 3.07 -12.92 2.04
C ILE A 311 4.18 -12.85 0.96
N ALA A 312 4.90 -11.75 0.82
CA ALA A 312 5.96 -11.58 -0.17
C ALA A 312 7.37 -11.62 0.44
N ARG A 313 7.50 -11.77 1.77
CA ARG A 313 8.80 -11.69 2.48
C ARG A 313 9.51 -13.03 2.58
N ASP A 314 8.79 -14.06 3.00
CA ASP A 314 9.40 -15.32 3.42
C ASP A 314 9.41 -16.34 2.28
N GLU A 315 10.50 -17.09 2.11
CA GLU A 315 10.65 -18.10 1.05
C GLU A 315 9.68 -19.27 1.21
N LYS A 316 9.26 -19.54 2.45
CA LYS A 316 8.31 -20.57 2.81
C LYS A 316 7.08 -19.95 3.44
N ILE A 317 5.92 -20.56 3.20
CA ILE A 317 4.66 -20.12 3.78
C ILE A 317 3.86 -21.33 4.29
N SER A 318 3.22 -21.18 5.45
CA SER A 318 2.37 -22.20 6.05
C SER A 318 0.94 -22.06 5.54
N ILE A 319 0.38 -23.15 5.00
CA ILE A 319 -0.98 -23.20 4.44
C ILE A 319 -1.71 -24.44 4.92
N VAL A 320 -3.04 -24.41 4.88
CA VAL A 320 -3.87 -25.56 5.23
C VAL A 320 -3.66 -26.67 4.20
N SER A 321 -3.26 -27.86 4.65
CA SER A 321 -3.05 -29.04 3.82
C SER A 321 -4.34 -29.87 3.69
N SER A 322 -5.07 -30.06 4.78
CA SER A 322 -6.35 -30.77 4.81
C SER A 322 -7.24 -30.27 5.94
N TRP A 323 -8.55 -30.28 5.69
CA TRP A 323 -9.54 -29.97 6.72
C TRP A 323 -10.94 -30.48 6.36
N ASN A 324 -11.48 -31.37 7.20
CA ASN A 324 -12.80 -31.98 7.02
C ASN A 324 -13.97 -31.08 7.47
N GLY A 325 -13.70 -29.82 7.82
CA GLY A 325 -14.71 -28.87 8.33
C GLY A 325 -14.98 -28.99 9.84
N GLN A 326 -14.32 -29.91 10.55
CA GLN A 326 -14.42 -30.10 11.99
C GLN A 326 -13.04 -30.00 12.65
N GLY A 327 -12.98 -29.47 13.88
CA GLY A 327 -11.72 -29.31 14.61
C GLY A 327 -10.71 -28.37 13.92
N GLN A 328 -9.44 -28.50 14.30
CA GLN A 328 -8.36 -27.68 13.74
C GLN A 328 -7.91 -28.19 12.37
N PRO A 329 -7.68 -27.31 11.39
CA PRO A 329 -7.09 -27.69 10.11
C PRO A 329 -5.66 -28.20 10.29
N GLN A 330 -5.23 -29.11 9.42
CA GLN A 330 -3.83 -29.49 9.31
C GLN A 330 -3.09 -28.50 8.41
N TYR A 331 -1.84 -28.21 8.76
CA TYR A 331 -1.00 -27.27 8.02
C TYR A 331 0.21 -27.97 7.42
N GLU A 332 0.70 -27.41 6.33
CA GLU A 332 1.97 -27.75 5.69
C GLU A 332 2.76 -26.49 5.37
N SER A 333 4.09 -26.61 5.34
CA SER A 333 4.99 -25.54 4.90
C SER A 333 5.39 -25.79 3.45
N VAL A 334 5.16 -24.81 2.57
CA VAL A 334 5.45 -24.91 1.13
C VAL A 334 6.34 -23.76 0.67
N ASP A 335 6.97 -23.90 -0.50
CA ASP A 335 7.57 -22.76 -1.20
C ASP A 335 6.54 -21.68 -1.48
N ASN A 336 6.91 -20.45 -1.22
CA ASN A 336 6.04 -19.30 -1.36
C ASN A 336 6.20 -18.67 -2.76
N PRO A 337 5.23 -18.84 -3.68
CA PRO A 337 5.31 -18.27 -5.02
C PRO A 337 5.16 -16.75 -5.04
N MET A 338 4.80 -16.12 -3.91
CA MET A 338 4.76 -14.66 -3.77
C MET A 338 6.11 -14.06 -3.34
N TYR A 339 7.07 -14.88 -2.91
CA TYR A 339 8.41 -14.43 -2.55
C TYR A 339 9.20 -13.95 -3.78
N ARG A 340 9.18 -14.75 -4.85
CA ARG A 340 9.76 -14.43 -6.16
C ARG A 340 9.11 -15.31 -7.23
N PHE A 341 9.09 -14.84 -8.47
CA PHE A 341 8.84 -15.71 -9.62
C PHE A 341 10.15 -16.40 -10.01
N GLN A 342 10.06 -17.66 -10.46
CA GLN A 342 11.16 -18.38 -11.08
C GLN A 342 10.66 -19.05 -12.36
N MET A 343 11.49 -19.02 -13.41
CA MET A 343 11.15 -19.59 -14.69
C MET A 343 10.83 -21.09 -14.59
N PRO A 344 9.76 -21.56 -15.24
CA PRO A 344 9.44 -22.99 -15.27
C PRO A 344 10.57 -23.75 -15.97
N GLY A 345 11.05 -24.83 -15.34
CA GLY A 345 12.20 -25.60 -15.83
C GLY A 345 13.57 -25.12 -15.35
N HIS A 346 13.62 -24.07 -14.51
CA HIS A 346 14.84 -23.58 -13.86
C HIS A 346 15.94 -23.20 -14.86
N LYS A 347 15.56 -22.52 -15.94
CA LYS A 347 16.50 -21.98 -16.94
C LYS A 347 16.35 -20.47 -17.07
N PRO A 348 17.43 -19.74 -17.44
CA PRO A 348 17.40 -18.29 -17.59
C PRO A 348 16.28 -17.82 -18.53
N MET A 349 15.70 -16.65 -18.28
CA MET A 349 14.62 -16.07 -19.09
C MET A 349 14.98 -15.93 -20.58
N GLY A 350 16.26 -15.83 -20.92
CA GLY A 350 16.78 -15.79 -22.29
C GLY A 350 17.24 -17.13 -22.86
N ASP A 351 16.93 -18.26 -22.23
CA ASP A 351 17.33 -19.60 -22.70
C ASP A 351 16.66 -19.94 -24.05
N ASP A 352 17.46 -20.44 -25.00
CA ASP A 352 17.00 -20.74 -26.36
C ASP A 352 15.91 -21.81 -26.41
N THR A 353 15.78 -22.65 -25.37
CA THR A 353 14.71 -23.67 -25.32
C THR A 353 13.31 -23.11 -25.16
N TYR A 354 13.15 -21.82 -24.82
CA TYR A 354 11.86 -21.13 -24.85
C TYR A 354 11.52 -20.58 -26.26
N GLY A 355 12.39 -20.76 -27.25
CA GLY A 355 12.15 -20.30 -28.62
C GLY A 355 11.91 -18.79 -28.68
N ASP A 356 10.88 -18.36 -29.40
CA ASP A 356 10.53 -16.94 -29.56
C ASP A 356 9.83 -16.33 -28.34
N TYR A 357 9.63 -17.10 -27.27
CA TYR A 357 9.10 -16.59 -26.00
C TYR A 357 10.20 -16.14 -25.03
N ARG A 358 11.48 -16.35 -25.34
CA ARG A 358 12.59 -15.96 -24.47
C ARG A 358 12.77 -14.43 -24.44
N ILE A 359 13.33 -13.92 -23.33
CA ILE A 359 13.76 -12.53 -23.26
C ILE A 359 15.11 -12.39 -23.98
N ASP A 360 15.14 -11.60 -25.05
CA ASP A 360 16.37 -11.22 -25.76
C ASP A 360 16.70 -9.75 -25.53
N ASN A 361 17.29 -9.45 -24.36
CA ASN A 361 17.73 -8.11 -23.99
C ASN A 361 19.25 -8.03 -23.82
N LYS A 362 20.03 -8.55 -24.80
CA LYS A 362 21.51 -8.50 -24.82
C LYS A 362 22.07 -7.06 -24.80
N GLU A 363 21.88 -6.38 -23.69
CA GLU A 363 22.07 -4.96 -23.43
C GLU A 363 22.75 -4.77 -22.06
N ASP A 364 22.74 -3.54 -21.54
CA ASP A 364 23.42 -3.15 -20.29
C ASP A 364 22.76 -3.73 -19.00
N THR A 365 21.61 -4.39 -19.13
CA THR A 365 20.87 -5.00 -18.00
C THR A 365 20.76 -6.51 -18.18
N PRO A 366 20.86 -7.33 -17.11
CA PRO A 366 21.05 -8.78 -17.25
C PRO A 366 19.76 -9.62 -17.14
N TRP A 367 18.62 -9.11 -17.62
CA TRP A 367 17.31 -9.79 -17.41
C TRP A 367 17.23 -11.17 -18.07
N GLU A 368 17.82 -11.35 -19.25
CA GLU A 368 17.94 -12.61 -19.99
C GLU A 368 18.70 -13.68 -19.21
N LEU A 369 19.60 -13.26 -18.31
CA LEU A 369 20.39 -14.15 -17.47
C LEU A 369 19.65 -14.58 -16.21
N CYS A 370 18.57 -13.90 -15.83
CA CYS A 370 17.84 -14.20 -14.59
C CYS A 370 16.99 -15.47 -14.77
N ILE A 371 17.06 -16.39 -13.80
CA ILE A 371 16.11 -17.50 -13.62
C ILE A 371 14.95 -17.03 -12.75
N GLY A 372 15.26 -16.25 -11.70
CA GLY A 372 14.28 -15.75 -10.73
C GLY A 372 14.31 -14.22 -10.57
N THR A 373 13.19 -13.67 -10.13
CA THR A 373 13.08 -12.23 -9.88
C THR A 373 13.86 -11.81 -8.64
N SER A 374 14.40 -10.59 -8.66
CA SER A 374 15.21 -10.01 -7.59
C SER A 374 14.67 -8.66 -7.13
N ARG A 375 14.89 -8.33 -5.85
CA ARG A 375 14.61 -7.04 -5.20
C ARG A 375 15.88 -6.55 -4.50
N HIS A 376 16.49 -5.45 -4.96
CA HIS A 376 17.79 -4.95 -4.50
C HIS A 376 18.90 -6.02 -4.47
N GLY A 377 18.82 -7.00 -5.36
CA GLY A 377 19.67 -8.20 -5.34
C GLY A 377 20.72 -8.26 -6.44
N ILE A 378 20.50 -7.56 -7.57
CA ILE A 378 21.36 -7.64 -8.75
C ILE A 378 22.44 -6.57 -8.67
N THR A 379 23.69 -7.02 -8.74
CA THR A 379 24.85 -6.14 -8.95
C THR A 379 25.78 -6.80 -9.95
N LEU A 380 26.12 -6.07 -11.02
CA LEU A 380 27.03 -6.50 -12.08
C LEU A 380 28.47 -6.66 -11.57
N ARG A 381 28.76 -6.16 -10.36
CA ARG A 381 30.04 -6.34 -9.67
C ARG A 381 30.16 -7.69 -8.96
N ASP A 382 29.04 -8.39 -8.72
CA ASP A 382 29.07 -9.75 -8.18
C ASP A 382 29.57 -10.73 -9.25
N LYS A 383 30.80 -11.20 -9.06
CA LYS A 383 31.45 -12.18 -9.95
C LYS A 383 30.83 -13.57 -9.85
N GLU A 384 30.24 -13.92 -8.71
CA GLU A 384 29.58 -15.21 -8.50
C GLU A 384 28.19 -15.25 -9.14
N ARG A 385 27.60 -14.07 -9.42
CA ARG A 385 26.29 -13.88 -10.06
C ARG A 385 25.18 -14.65 -9.35
N LYS A 386 25.18 -14.66 -8.02
CA LYS A 386 24.15 -15.33 -7.20
C LYS A 386 22.74 -14.83 -7.51
N TRP A 387 22.65 -13.58 -7.95
CA TRP A 387 21.41 -12.94 -8.35
C TRP A 387 20.70 -13.59 -9.55
N VAL A 388 21.37 -14.45 -10.33
CA VAL A 388 20.73 -15.24 -11.40
C VAL A 388 19.57 -16.06 -10.87
N GLU A 389 19.69 -16.62 -9.66
CA GLU A 389 18.64 -17.43 -9.02
C GLU A 389 17.46 -16.60 -8.49
N GLY A 390 17.60 -15.27 -8.47
CA GLY A 390 16.67 -14.33 -7.85
C GLY A 390 17.00 -14.08 -6.38
N VAL A 391 17.41 -12.86 -6.02
CA VAL A 391 17.74 -12.48 -4.63
C VAL A 391 16.84 -11.34 -4.17
N SER A 392 16.17 -11.54 -3.03
CA SER A 392 15.28 -10.55 -2.42
C SER A 392 15.87 -10.01 -1.12
N ASN A 393 16.33 -8.76 -1.13
CA ASN A 393 16.79 -8.06 0.07
C ASN A 393 15.63 -7.31 0.72
N ASN A 394 14.87 -8.01 1.57
CA ASN A 394 13.68 -7.47 2.24
C ASN A 394 13.98 -6.27 3.15
N GLU A 395 15.13 -6.26 3.81
CA GLU A 395 15.55 -5.16 4.68
C GLU A 395 15.77 -3.88 3.87
N GLN A 396 16.44 -4.00 2.72
CA GLN A 396 16.66 -2.85 1.85
C GLN A 396 15.35 -2.32 1.25
N VAL A 397 14.41 -3.20 0.88
CA VAL A 397 13.06 -2.78 0.43
C VAL A 397 12.36 -1.98 1.52
N ASP A 398 12.35 -2.50 2.75
CA ASP A 398 11.72 -1.82 3.88
C ASP A 398 12.39 -0.47 4.15
N LEU A 399 13.73 -0.41 4.16
CA LEU A 399 14.48 0.84 4.33
C LEU A 399 14.18 1.86 3.23
N SER A 400 14.06 1.42 1.97
CA SER A 400 13.75 2.31 0.85
C SER A 400 12.32 2.85 0.90
N LEU A 401 11.35 2.06 1.35
CA LEU A 401 9.99 2.53 1.61
C LEU A 401 9.96 3.49 2.80
N GLN A 402 10.68 3.13 3.87
CA GLN A 402 10.79 3.86 5.14
C GLN A 402 11.51 5.19 5.03
N GLY A 403 12.47 5.31 4.12
CA GLY A 403 13.46 6.37 4.21
C GLY A 403 14.47 6.09 5.34
N VAL A 404 15.57 6.82 5.32
CA VAL A 404 16.71 6.61 6.23
C VAL A 404 16.70 7.60 7.40
N HIS A 405 15.74 8.53 7.42
CA HIS A 405 15.65 9.59 8.42
C HIS A 405 14.65 9.20 9.52
N GLU A 406 15.14 8.94 10.73
CA GLU A 406 14.32 8.48 11.87
C GLU A 406 13.07 9.35 12.11
N ASP A 407 13.21 10.68 12.06
CA ASP A 407 12.07 11.62 12.24
C ASP A 407 11.16 11.79 11.00
N LEU A 408 11.62 11.43 9.80
CA LEU A 408 10.88 11.59 8.54
C LEU A 408 10.47 10.26 7.92
N ASN A 409 10.60 9.17 8.68
CA ASN A 409 10.34 7.82 8.20
C ASN A 409 8.93 7.76 7.58
N ASN A 410 8.86 7.48 6.27
CA ASN A 410 7.65 7.39 5.44
C ASN A 410 6.86 8.66 5.26
N LEU A 411 7.29 9.75 5.87
CA LEU A 411 6.48 10.94 5.91
C LEU A 411 6.31 11.53 4.52
N THR A 412 7.32 11.51 3.64
CA THR A 412 7.19 12.03 2.27
C THR A 412 6.24 11.18 1.41
N LEU A 413 6.40 9.85 1.43
CA LEU A 413 5.54 8.95 0.65
C LEU A 413 4.08 9.01 1.12
N LYS A 414 3.87 8.96 2.44
CA LYS A 414 2.56 9.09 3.06
C LYS A 414 1.95 10.48 2.85
N ASP A 415 2.75 11.55 2.92
CA ASP A 415 2.28 12.93 2.69
C ASP A 415 1.90 13.16 1.22
N ALA A 416 2.65 12.56 0.28
CA ALA A 416 2.29 12.59 -1.14
C ALA A 416 0.94 11.89 -1.39
N VAL A 417 0.71 10.71 -0.82
CA VAL A 417 -0.60 10.02 -0.92
C VAL A 417 -1.70 10.84 -0.25
N PHE A 418 -1.43 11.38 0.94
CA PHE A 418 -2.36 12.22 1.66
C PHE A 418 -2.80 13.43 0.82
N ARG A 419 -1.84 14.21 0.29
CA ARG A 419 -2.12 15.39 -0.54
C ARG A 419 -2.85 15.02 -1.83
N LEU A 420 -2.42 13.96 -2.51
CA LEU A 420 -3.06 13.51 -3.76
C LEU A 420 -4.56 13.23 -3.57
N LEU A 421 -4.93 12.69 -2.41
CA LEU A 421 -6.30 12.33 -2.05
C LEU A 421 -7.04 13.43 -1.26
N THR A 422 -6.35 14.48 -0.82
CA THR A 422 -6.97 15.58 -0.08
C THR A 422 -7.92 16.36 -0.98
N HIS A 423 -9.07 16.72 -0.43
CA HIS A 423 -10.06 17.57 -1.07
C HIS A 423 -9.41 18.84 -1.66
N ASP A 424 -9.84 19.25 -2.85
CA ASP A 424 -9.36 20.45 -3.53
C ASP A 424 -7.84 20.54 -3.83
N TYR A 425 -7.10 19.43 -3.69
CA TYR A 425 -5.68 19.40 -4.08
C TYR A 425 -5.51 19.08 -5.57
N THR A 426 -5.70 17.81 -5.97
CA THR A 426 -5.59 17.34 -7.35
C THR A 426 -6.97 16.87 -7.86
N THR A 427 -7.87 17.80 -8.20
CA THR A 427 -9.28 17.48 -8.52
C THR A 427 -9.53 17.08 -9.98
N LYS A 428 -8.63 17.45 -10.91
CA LYS A 428 -8.75 17.09 -12.32
C LYS A 428 -8.13 15.72 -12.59
N TYR A 429 -8.87 14.82 -13.24
CA TYR A 429 -8.38 13.48 -13.58
C TYR A 429 -7.04 13.52 -14.32
N VAL A 430 -6.88 14.41 -15.30
CA VAL A 430 -5.63 14.51 -16.08
C VAL A 430 -4.44 15.01 -15.27
N HIS A 431 -4.66 15.67 -14.13
CA HIS A 431 -3.59 16.04 -13.18
C HIS A 431 -3.27 14.86 -12.26
N PHE A 432 -4.31 14.17 -11.78
CA PHE A 432 -4.21 12.99 -10.92
C PHE A 432 -3.54 11.80 -11.61
N ALA A 433 -3.95 11.48 -12.83
CA ALA A 433 -3.73 10.17 -13.42
C ALA A 433 -2.27 9.90 -13.81
N SER A 434 -1.53 10.91 -14.27
CA SER A 434 -0.28 10.68 -14.99
C SER A 434 0.74 11.79 -14.80
N THR A 435 2.00 11.38 -14.97
CA THR A 435 3.17 12.24 -15.12
C THR A 435 3.14 13.08 -16.40
N LYS A 436 2.26 12.80 -17.38
CA LYS A 436 2.22 13.56 -18.66
C LYS A 436 2.09 15.06 -18.44
N HIS A 437 3.08 15.81 -18.91
CA HIS A 437 3.08 17.27 -18.87
C HIS A 437 2.45 17.85 -20.13
N ASP A 438 1.57 18.82 -19.95
CA ASP A 438 0.86 19.55 -21.01
C ASP A 438 0.74 21.01 -20.55
N GLU A 439 1.60 21.88 -21.09
CA GLU A 439 1.73 23.29 -20.68
C GLU A 439 0.40 24.05 -20.86
N GLU A 440 -0.33 23.81 -21.96
CA GLU A 440 -1.60 24.51 -22.25
C GLU A 440 -2.71 24.18 -21.25
N LYS A 441 -2.65 23.00 -20.63
CA LYS A 441 -3.63 22.54 -19.63
C LYS A 441 -3.34 23.04 -18.22
N LEU A 442 -2.08 23.35 -17.89
CA LEU A 442 -1.65 23.70 -16.54
C LEU A 442 -1.58 25.23 -16.29
N GLU A 443 -1.18 26.04 -17.27
CA GLU A 443 -0.78 27.43 -17.02
C GLU A 443 -1.92 28.46 -16.88
N LYS A 444 -3.18 28.11 -17.16
CA LYS A 444 -4.27 29.11 -17.29
C LYS A 444 -5.13 29.34 -16.04
N ALA A 445 -4.90 28.63 -14.93
CA ALA A 445 -5.62 28.84 -13.67
C ALA A 445 -4.61 29.18 -12.55
N PRO A 446 -4.56 30.43 -12.05
CA PRO A 446 -3.47 30.93 -11.18
C PRO A 446 -3.20 30.13 -9.89
N GLY A 447 -4.19 29.42 -9.33
CA GLY A 447 -4.02 28.54 -8.16
C GLY A 447 -3.83 27.04 -8.47
N ASP A 448 -4.05 26.61 -9.72
CA ASP A 448 -3.92 25.21 -10.16
C ASP A 448 -2.48 24.83 -10.54
N THR A 449 -1.63 25.81 -10.84
CA THR A 449 -0.27 25.59 -11.38
C THR A 449 0.65 24.89 -10.39
N ALA A 450 0.56 25.21 -9.09
CA ALA A 450 1.38 24.56 -8.08
C ALA A 450 0.88 23.13 -7.76
N LYS A 451 -0.42 22.96 -7.52
CA LYS A 451 -1.02 21.69 -7.06
C LYS A 451 -1.15 20.62 -8.15
N GLY A 452 -1.28 21.03 -9.42
CA GLY A 452 -1.52 20.12 -10.55
C GLY A 452 -0.34 19.21 -10.96
N TYR A 453 0.78 19.23 -10.23
CA TYR A 453 1.98 18.45 -10.53
C TYR A 453 2.03 17.13 -9.77
N LEU A 454 1.42 17.06 -8.58
CA LEU A 454 1.35 15.82 -7.79
C LEU A 454 0.35 14.85 -8.45
N ASN A 455 0.82 13.66 -8.80
CA ASN A 455 0.04 12.67 -9.54
C ASN A 455 0.24 11.25 -8.99
N LEU A 456 -0.65 10.33 -9.36
CA LEU A 456 -0.63 8.92 -8.98
C LEU A 456 0.59 8.20 -9.56
N GLU A 457 0.88 8.44 -10.85
CA GLU A 457 1.92 7.73 -11.58
C GLU A 457 3.33 8.02 -11.04
N GLN A 458 3.66 9.25 -10.62
CA GLN A 458 4.97 9.50 -10.02
C GLN A 458 5.15 8.74 -8.69
N ILE A 459 4.08 8.59 -7.90
CA ILE A 459 4.14 7.90 -6.61
C ILE A 459 4.31 6.40 -6.87
N HIS A 460 3.57 5.87 -7.84
CA HIS A 460 3.78 4.53 -8.39
C HIS A 460 5.25 4.32 -8.82
N ASN A 461 5.82 5.26 -9.60
CA ASN A 461 7.20 5.15 -10.07
C ASN A 461 8.20 5.10 -8.91
N SER A 462 8.04 5.95 -7.89
CA SER A 462 8.90 5.92 -6.71
C SER A 462 8.80 4.58 -5.97
N VAL A 463 7.61 3.98 -5.85
CA VAL A 463 7.44 2.68 -5.17
C VAL A 463 8.07 1.53 -5.97
N HIS A 464 8.03 1.56 -7.30
CA HIS A 464 8.80 0.64 -8.16
C HIS A 464 10.30 0.69 -7.85
N ASP A 465 10.87 1.90 -7.74
CA ASP A 465 12.29 2.09 -7.35
C ASP A 465 12.56 1.60 -5.92
N PHE A 466 11.68 1.91 -4.97
CA PHE A 466 11.85 1.50 -3.57
C PHE A 466 11.84 -0.02 -3.39
N ILE A 467 11.07 -0.75 -4.21
CA ILE A 467 11.02 -2.22 -4.15
C ILE A 467 12.14 -2.87 -4.94
N GLY A 468 12.35 -2.42 -6.18
CA GLY A 468 13.31 -3.07 -7.07
C GLY A 468 14.74 -2.66 -6.78
N GLY A 469 14.97 -1.39 -6.47
CA GLY A 469 16.27 -0.75 -6.62
C GLY A 469 16.55 -0.49 -8.10
N SER A 470 16.97 0.73 -8.42
CA SER A 470 17.23 1.17 -9.81
C SER A 470 18.70 1.32 -10.16
N THR A 471 19.62 0.99 -9.24
CA THR A 471 21.06 1.20 -9.50
C THR A 471 21.92 -0.03 -9.25
N ASP A 472 22.89 -0.28 -10.14
CA ASP A 472 23.92 -1.31 -9.95
C ASP A 472 24.69 -1.13 -8.63
N ARG A 473 24.85 0.11 -8.15
CA ARG A 473 25.54 0.43 -6.90
C ARG A 473 24.79 -0.01 -5.65
N ALA A 474 23.51 0.33 -5.56
CA ALA A 474 22.67 -0.02 -4.41
C ALA A 474 22.09 -1.44 -4.49
N GLY A 475 22.20 -2.09 -5.65
CA GLY A 475 21.47 -3.31 -5.99
C GLY A 475 20.24 -2.94 -6.81
N MET A 476 20.09 -3.56 -7.97
CA MET A 476 18.91 -3.41 -8.82
C MET A 476 18.00 -4.64 -8.74
N GLY A 477 16.79 -4.51 -9.26
CA GLY A 477 15.78 -5.55 -9.21
C GLY A 477 14.69 -5.32 -10.23
N HIS A 478 13.82 -6.32 -10.38
CA HIS A 478 12.86 -6.36 -11.48
C HIS A 478 11.83 -5.24 -11.37
N MET A 479 11.33 -4.97 -10.16
CA MET A 479 10.40 -3.86 -9.89
C MET A 479 10.96 -2.48 -10.28
N GLY A 480 12.28 -2.29 -10.37
CA GLY A 480 12.89 -1.03 -10.79
C GLY A 480 12.91 -0.81 -12.31
N SER A 481 12.39 -1.76 -13.09
CA SER A 481 12.58 -1.82 -14.54
C SER A 481 11.28 -2.11 -15.28
N VAL A 482 10.78 -1.14 -16.06
CA VAL A 482 9.50 -1.27 -16.82
C VAL A 482 9.41 -2.58 -17.61
N PRO A 483 10.44 -3.00 -18.38
CA PRO A 483 10.37 -4.24 -19.16
C PRO A 483 10.10 -5.52 -18.38
N VAL A 484 10.41 -5.57 -17.08
CA VAL A 484 10.38 -6.82 -16.29
C VAL A 484 9.70 -6.70 -14.92
N ALA A 485 9.20 -5.53 -14.55
CA ALA A 485 8.59 -5.31 -13.23
C ALA A 485 7.43 -6.27 -12.94
N ALA A 486 6.58 -6.55 -13.94
CA ALA A 486 5.41 -7.42 -13.79
C ALA A 486 5.73 -8.88 -13.48
N TYR A 487 6.98 -9.33 -13.68
CA TYR A 487 7.39 -10.68 -13.30
C TYR A 487 7.52 -10.83 -11.79
N ASP A 488 7.78 -9.77 -11.02
CA ASP A 488 7.83 -9.87 -9.56
C ASP A 488 6.40 -10.01 -9.01
N PRO A 489 6.08 -11.05 -8.22
CA PRO A 489 4.73 -11.25 -7.68
C PRO A 489 4.20 -10.07 -6.86
N VAL A 490 5.06 -9.22 -6.28
CA VAL A 490 4.62 -8.04 -5.52
C VAL A 490 4.08 -6.92 -6.42
N PHE A 491 4.37 -6.94 -7.73
CA PHE A 491 3.82 -6.01 -8.72
C PHE A 491 2.30 -5.93 -8.63
N TRP A 492 1.65 -7.08 -8.54
CA TRP A 492 0.19 -7.21 -8.53
C TRP A 492 -0.43 -6.63 -7.26
N LEU A 493 0.25 -6.80 -6.11
CA LEU A 493 -0.20 -6.20 -4.83
C LEU A 493 0.00 -4.67 -4.83
N HIS A 494 1.09 -4.20 -5.43
CA HIS A 494 1.37 -2.78 -5.62
C HIS A 494 0.31 -2.12 -6.51
N HIS A 495 0.05 -2.69 -7.69
CA HIS A 495 -0.94 -2.17 -8.65
C HIS A 495 -2.38 -2.29 -8.17
N CYS A 496 -2.71 -3.30 -7.35
CA CYS A 496 -4.00 -3.35 -6.67
C CYS A 496 -4.18 -2.17 -5.68
N ASN A 497 -3.10 -1.70 -5.04
CA ASN A 497 -3.16 -0.46 -4.24
C ASN A 497 -3.23 0.80 -5.12
N ILE A 498 -2.56 0.84 -6.28
CA ILE A 498 -2.72 1.94 -7.24
C ILE A 498 -4.18 2.05 -7.70
N ASP A 499 -4.81 0.91 -7.99
CA ASP A 499 -6.23 0.84 -8.31
C ASP A 499 -7.12 1.34 -7.16
N ARG A 500 -6.79 0.95 -5.92
CA ARG A 500 -7.46 1.44 -4.71
C ARG A 500 -7.33 2.95 -4.53
N LEU A 501 -6.17 3.53 -4.82
CA LEU A 501 -5.96 4.97 -4.77
C LEU A 501 -6.76 5.70 -5.86
N LEU A 502 -6.89 5.12 -7.06
CA LEU A 502 -7.80 5.61 -8.09
C LEU A 502 -9.24 5.62 -7.57
N HIS A 503 -9.70 4.53 -6.95
CA HIS A 503 -11.04 4.47 -6.38
C HIS A 503 -11.27 5.52 -5.29
N LEU A 504 -10.38 5.64 -4.30
CA LEU A 504 -10.47 6.68 -3.26
C LEU A 504 -10.52 8.09 -3.85
N TRP A 505 -9.72 8.35 -4.88
CA TRP A 505 -9.75 9.64 -5.58
C TRP A 505 -11.08 9.88 -6.29
N GLN A 506 -11.64 8.85 -6.96
CA GLN A 506 -12.98 8.92 -7.55
C GLN A 506 -14.04 9.19 -6.48
N CYS A 507 -13.90 8.65 -5.26
CA CYS A 507 -14.82 8.92 -4.16
C CYS A 507 -14.82 10.38 -3.72
N SER A 508 -13.64 10.98 -3.62
CA SER A 508 -13.49 12.39 -3.27
C SER A 508 -13.80 13.34 -4.44
N ASN A 509 -13.86 12.81 -5.68
CA ASN A 509 -14.03 13.59 -6.90
C ASN A 509 -15.04 12.94 -7.87
N PRO A 510 -16.28 12.63 -7.45
CA PRO A 510 -17.20 11.76 -8.20
C PRO A 510 -17.57 12.30 -9.59
N GLY A 511 -17.57 13.63 -9.73
CA GLY A 511 -17.84 14.30 -10.99
C GLY A 511 -16.66 14.37 -11.95
N ASN A 512 -15.41 14.14 -11.53
CA ASN A 512 -14.23 14.42 -12.35
C ASN A 512 -13.77 13.17 -13.10
N TRP A 513 -14.03 13.11 -14.42
CA TRP A 513 -13.58 11.99 -15.26
C TRP A 513 -13.23 12.45 -16.67
N PHE A 514 -11.93 12.43 -17.02
CA PHE A 514 -11.43 12.80 -18.35
C PHE A 514 -11.99 14.12 -18.93
N HIS A 515 -12.41 15.07 -18.10
CA HIS A 515 -12.97 16.34 -18.57
C HIS A 515 -11.99 17.07 -19.47
N GLN A 516 -12.41 17.31 -20.72
CA GLN A 516 -11.66 18.02 -21.76
C GLN A 516 -12.49 19.18 -22.28
N LYS A 517 -11.83 20.19 -22.87
CA LYS A 517 -12.55 21.31 -23.47
C LYS A 517 -13.32 20.85 -24.71
N PRO A 518 -14.54 21.36 -24.97
CA PRO A 518 -15.25 21.09 -26.21
C PRO A 518 -14.38 21.38 -27.44
N GLY A 519 -14.35 20.46 -28.41
CA GLY A 519 -13.57 20.60 -29.64
C GLY A 519 -12.10 20.16 -29.55
N GLN A 520 -11.63 19.71 -28.38
CA GLN A 520 -10.28 19.18 -28.24
C GLN A 520 -10.24 17.70 -28.63
N VAL A 521 -9.47 17.35 -29.67
CA VAL A 521 -9.16 15.96 -30.00
C VAL A 521 -7.93 15.56 -29.17
N VAL A 522 -8.12 14.63 -28.22
CA VAL A 522 -7.01 14.10 -27.41
C VAL A 522 -6.76 12.65 -27.81
N SER A 523 -5.51 12.33 -28.12
CA SER A 523 -5.06 10.99 -28.53
C SER A 523 -5.28 9.90 -27.47
N ASP A 524 -5.55 10.30 -26.23
CA ASP A 524 -5.71 9.46 -25.04
C ASP A 524 -7.06 9.75 -24.36
N SER A 525 -8.14 9.58 -25.11
CA SER A 525 -9.52 9.78 -24.67
C SER A 525 -10.02 8.57 -23.85
N PRO A 526 -11.08 8.72 -23.03
CA PRO A 526 -11.62 7.60 -22.25
C PRO A 526 -12.31 6.51 -23.10
N GLN A 527 -12.48 6.75 -24.41
CA GLN A 527 -13.02 5.79 -25.37
C GLN A 527 -11.92 4.96 -26.05
N LYS A 528 -10.65 5.36 -25.92
CA LYS A 528 -9.54 4.63 -26.51
C LYS A 528 -9.44 3.23 -25.91
N ASP A 529 -9.18 2.27 -26.78
CA ASP A 529 -9.05 0.87 -26.41
C ASP A 529 -7.88 0.65 -25.45
N LEU A 530 -8.17 -0.06 -24.37
CA LEU A 530 -7.19 -0.57 -23.42
C LEU A 530 -6.69 -1.92 -23.94
N VAL A 531 -6.02 -1.90 -25.09
CA VAL A 531 -5.41 -3.10 -25.66
C VAL A 531 -4.40 -3.72 -24.67
N PRO A 532 -4.33 -5.06 -24.56
CA PRO A 532 -5.02 -6.08 -25.36
C PRO A 532 -6.30 -6.66 -24.70
N PHE A 533 -6.97 -5.91 -23.83
CA PHE A 533 -8.05 -6.45 -23.00
C PHE A 533 -9.40 -6.39 -23.72
N HIS A 534 -9.85 -7.53 -24.24
CA HIS A 534 -11.18 -7.68 -24.82
C HIS A 534 -12.27 -7.68 -23.74
N ALA A 535 -13.36 -6.94 -24.00
CA ALA A 535 -14.54 -6.87 -23.14
C ALA A 535 -15.57 -7.96 -23.44
N SER A 536 -15.51 -8.56 -24.63
CA SER A 536 -16.35 -9.69 -25.04
C SER A 536 -15.56 -10.66 -25.93
N THR A 537 -16.26 -11.65 -26.51
CA THR A 537 -15.66 -12.58 -27.47
C THR A 537 -15.47 -11.98 -28.85
N GLU A 538 -15.97 -10.77 -29.09
CA GLU A 538 -15.81 -10.07 -30.38
C GLU A 538 -14.37 -9.51 -30.49
N PRO A 539 -13.64 -9.78 -31.59
CA PRO A 539 -12.23 -9.41 -31.74
C PRO A 539 -11.90 -7.91 -31.72
N ASP A 540 -12.89 -7.04 -31.91
CA ASP A 540 -12.68 -5.58 -31.94
C ASP A 540 -13.30 -4.88 -30.71
N ASP A 541 -13.88 -5.64 -29.78
CA ASP A 541 -14.54 -5.07 -28.60
C ASP A 541 -13.60 -5.05 -27.39
N PHE A 542 -12.81 -3.99 -27.26
CA PHE A 542 -11.90 -3.79 -26.14
C PHE A 542 -12.57 -3.10 -24.94
N PHE A 543 -12.00 -3.31 -23.76
CA PHE A 543 -12.23 -2.41 -22.63
C PHE A 543 -11.74 -1.00 -22.97
N ASN A 544 -12.42 0.01 -22.45
CA ASN A 544 -11.96 1.40 -22.44
C ASN A 544 -12.11 1.99 -21.03
N SER A 545 -11.58 3.18 -20.79
CA SER A 545 -11.62 3.80 -19.46
C SER A 545 -13.04 3.95 -18.91
N ASN A 546 -14.04 4.21 -19.75
CA ASN A 546 -15.43 4.30 -19.30
C ASN A 546 -15.99 2.95 -18.84
N LYS A 547 -15.68 1.86 -19.56
CA LYS A 547 -16.11 0.49 -19.18
C LYS A 547 -15.52 0.02 -17.85
N VAL A 548 -14.34 0.53 -17.46
CA VAL A 548 -13.67 0.16 -16.19
C VAL A 548 -13.74 1.23 -15.11
N ARG A 549 -14.59 2.26 -15.27
CA ARG A 549 -14.68 3.37 -14.32
C ARG A 549 -15.20 2.94 -12.95
N HIS A 550 -16.19 2.07 -12.93
CA HIS A 550 -17.02 1.73 -11.77
C HIS A 550 -16.70 0.31 -11.29
N VAL A 551 -16.13 0.17 -10.09
CA VAL A 551 -15.61 -1.12 -9.59
C VAL A 551 -16.71 -2.14 -9.27
N ASP A 552 -17.88 -1.65 -8.87
CA ASP A 552 -19.11 -2.42 -8.65
C ASP A 552 -19.57 -3.12 -9.94
N ALA A 553 -19.49 -2.44 -11.09
CA ALA A 553 -19.74 -3.04 -12.40
C ALA A 553 -18.71 -4.12 -12.79
N LEU A 554 -17.55 -4.13 -12.13
CA LEU A 554 -16.46 -5.10 -12.33
C LEU A 554 -16.47 -6.22 -11.28
N ASN A 555 -17.49 -6.27 -10.41
CA ASN A 555 -17.72 -7.31 -9.41
C ASN A 555 -16.64 -7.39 -8.30
N TYR A 556 -16.04 -6.25 -7.95
CA TYR A 556 -15.20 -6.11 -6.76
C TYR A 556 -15.46 -4.77 -6.06
N THR A 557 -15.03 -4.69 -4.80
CA THR A 557 -15.08 -3.46 -4.00
C THR A 557 -13.99 -3.50 -2.94
N TYR A 558 -13.89 -2.46 -2.11
CA TYR A 558 -12.87 -2.36 -1.06
C TYR A 558 -13.47 -2.41 0.35
N ASP A 559 -12.64 -2.82 1.32
CA ASP A 559 -13.04 -3.08 2.71
C ASP A 559 -13.44 -1.83 3.53
N TYR A 560 -13.40 -0.65 2.92
CA TYR A 560 -13.72 0.63 3.55
C TYR A 560 -15.05 1.24 3.09
N MET A 561 -15.83 0.57 2.23
CA MET A 561 -17.08 1.13 1.72
C MET A 561 -18.03 1.56 2.84
N ASP A 562 -18.25 0.72 3.86
CA ASP A 562 -19.12 1.03 5.01
C ASP A 562 -18.69 2.29 5.79
N GLN A 563 -17.43 2.71 5.67
CA GLN A 563 -16.91 3.91 6.32
C GLN A 563 -17.19 5.18 5.51
N ILE A 564 -17.42 5.05 4.20
CA ILE A 564 -17.57 6.18 3.27
C ILE A 564 -18.96 6.30 2.65
N THR A 565 -19.82 5.30 2.81
CA THR A 565 -21.20 5.31 2.32
C THR A 565 -22.23 5.66 3.40
N ASP A 566 -23.46 5.95 3.02
CA ASP A 566 -24.62 5.97 3.91
C ASP A 566 -25.22 4.56 4.11
N GLU A 567 -26.40 4.49 4.72
CA GLU A 567 -27.13 3.24 4.98
C GLU A 567 -27.71 2.57 3.72
N PHE A 568 -27.76 3.29 2.60
CA PHE A 568 -28.21 2.79 1.29
C PHE A 568 -27.04 2.38 0.39
N GLY A 569 -25.80 2.64 0.81
CA GLY A 569 -24.59 2.38 0.03
C GLY A 569 -24.18 3.56 -0.86
N ASP A 570 -24.86 4.69 -0.76
CA ASP A 570 -24.50 5.89 -1.53
C ASP A 570 -23.27 6.55 -0.91
N MET A 571 -22.32 6.94 -1.76
CA MET A 571 -21.06 7.52 -1.30
C MET A 571 -21.24 8.94 -0.77
N ILE A 572 -20.64 9.20 0.40
CA ILE A 572 -20.61 10.52 1.03
C ILE A 572 -19.18 11.07 0.95
N PRO A 573 -18.90 12.06 0.08
CA PRO A 573 -17.55 12.63 -0.08
C PRO A 573 -16.92 13.09 1.23
N GLU A 574 -17.70 13.66 2.16
CA GLU A 574 -17.22 14.11 3.46
C GLU A 574 -16.71 12.93 4.31
N LYS A 575 -17.38 11.77 4.25
CA LYS A 575 -16.91 10.56 4.94
C LYS A 575 -15.64 10.01 4.28
N SER A 576 -15.53 10.08 2.95
CA SER A 576 -14.29 9.74 2.24
C SER A 576 -13.11 10.59 2.72
N HIS A 577 -13.29 11.90 2.87
CA HIS A 577 -12.24 12.79 3.39
C HIS A 577 -11.82 12.44 4.81
N VAL A 578 -12.79 12.14 5.69
CA VAL A 578 -12.50 11.69 7.07
C VAL A 578 -11.71 10.39 7.06
N TYR A 579 -12.09 9.42 6.23
CA TYR A 579 -11.37 8.16 6.09
C TYR A 579 -9.93 8.38 5.62
N ILE A 580 -9.72 9.21 4.60
CA ILE A 580 -8.39 9.57 4.06
C ILE A 580 -7.55 10.27 5.12
N ASN A 581 -8.11 11.24 5.85
CA ASN A 581 -7.42 11.95 6.94
C ASN A 581 -6.95 10.99 8.03
N LYS A 582 -7.82 10.06 8.45
CA LYS A 582 -7.48 9.05 9.45
C LYS A 582 -6.35 8.13 8.99
N LEU A 583 -6.28 7.82 7.71
CA LEU A 583 -5.33 6.85 7.15
C LEU A 583 -3.97 7.48 6.83
N TYR A 584 -3.97 8.61 6.12
CA TYR A 584 -2.79 9.23 5.53
C TYR A 584 -2.43 10.60 6.15
N GLY A 585 -3.40 11.24 6.80
CA GLY A 585 -3.22 12.54 7.43
C GLY A 585 -2.23 12.54 8.60
N PRO A 586 -1.90 13.73 9.12
CA PRO A 586 -1.07 13.88 10.30
C PRO A 586 -1.77 13.30 11.55
N PRO A 587 -1.08 13.14 12.70
CA PRO A 587 -1.70 12.64 13.92
C PRO A 587 -2.78 13.60 14.44
N ALA A 588 -3.75 13.08 15.22
CA ALA A 588 -4.90 13.83 15.73
C ALA A 588 -4.52 15.13 16.47
N GLN A 589 -3.39 15.16 17.17
CA GLN A 589 -2.89 16.36 17.87
C GLN A 589 -2.53 17.49 16.90
N ALA A 590 -2.06 17.17 15.69
CA ALA A 590 -1.79 18.19 14.67
C ALA A 590 -3.08 18.89 14.21
N PHE A 591 -4.23 18.24 14.33
CA PHE A 591 -5.53 18.86 14.06
C PHE A 591 -6.02 19.82 15.16
N GLN A 592 -5.31 19.90 16.30
CA GLN A 592 -5.62 20.85 17.38
C GLN A 592 -4.97 22.21 17.11
N HIS A 593 -3.84 22.24 16.40
CA HIS A 593 -3.17 23.46 15.96
C HIS A 593 -3.81 23.95 14.66
N ARG A 594 -4.67 24.96 14.76
CA ARG A 594 -5.36 25.59 13.60
C ARG A 594 -4.58 26.75 12.98
N GLU A 595 -3.37 26.99 13.47
CA GLU A 595 -2.54 28.09 13.00
C GLU A 595 -2.08 27.84 11.56
N GLU A 596 -2.03 28.92 10.80
CA GLU A 596 -1.47 28.92 9.46
C GLU A 596 0.03 28.59 9.52
N SER A 597 0.51 27.74 8.62
CA SER A 597 1.93 27.48 8.46
C SER A 597 2.31 27.47 6.98
N LYS A 598 3.57 27.80 6.67
CA LYS A 598 4.06 27.79 5.29
C LYS A 598 4.25 26.36 4.79
N ASP A 599 3.85 26.16 3.54
CA ASP A 599 3.81 24.88 2.85
C ASP A 599 4.77 24.89 1.64
N PRO A 600 6.05 24.57 1.85
CA PRO A 600 7.00 24.53 0.76
C PRO A 600 6.86 23.27 -0.08
N LEU A 601 6.99 23.42 -1.41
CA LEU A 601 7.05 22.30 -2.34
C LEU A 601 7.93 22.60 -3.55
N ILE A 602 8.42 21.55 -4.20
CA ILE A 602 9.18 21.63 -5.45
C ILE A 602 8.34 21.02 -6.57
N ASN A 603 8.10 21.77 -7.65
CA ASN A 603 7.54 21.26 -8.88
C ASN A 603 8.64 21.03 -9.92
N ILE A 604 8.54 19.93 -10.67
CA ILE A 604 9.52 19.50 -11.65
C ILE A 604 8.81 19.24 -12.97
N VAL A 605 9.38 19.73 -14.08
CA VAL A 605 9.12 19.25 -15.44
C VAL A 605 10.42 18.63 -15.95
N TYR A 606 10.36 17.42 -16.51
CA TYR A 606 11.53 16.67 -16.93
C TYR A 606 11.29 15.87 -18.21
N ASN A 607 12.36 15.60 -18.95
CA ASN A 607 12.33 14.79 -20.16
C ASN A 607 12.77 13.35 -19.84
N ARG A 608 11.82 12.40 -19.82
CA ARG A 608 12.08 10.96 -19.61
C ARG A 608 13.06 10.36 -20.61
N TYR A 609 13.24 11.01 -21.76
CA TYR A 609 14.02 10.50 -22.88
C TYR A 609 15.35 11.22 -23.10
N CYS A 610 15.75 12.15 -22.20
CA CYS A 610 17.01 12.89 -22.35
C CYS A 610 18.27 12.01 -22.33
N LEU A 611 18.17 10.80 -21.75
CA LEU A 611 19.21 9.77 -21.76
C LEU A 611 18.84 8.58 -22.65
N SER A 612 18.22 8.84 -23.81
CA SER A 612 17.73 7.79 -24.71
C SER A 612 16.75 6.83 -24.03
N GLY A 613 15.92 7.33 -23.12
CA GLY A 613 14.91 6.56 -22.40
C GLY A 613 15.41 5.75 -21.21
N LYS A 614 16.74 5.67 -21.00
CA LYS A 614 17.31 5.06 -19.79
C LYS A 614 16.84 5.80 -18.54
N SER A 615 16.47 5.03 -17.52
CA SER A 615 15.98 5.56 -16.25
C SER A 615 17.07 6.36 -15.51
N TYR A 616 16.65 7.39 -14.81
CA TYR A 616 17.47 8.22 -13.92
C TYR A 616 16.62 8.72 -12.76
N THR A 617 17.29 9.18 -11.70
CA THR A 617 16.62 9.63 -10.47
C THR A 617 17.07 11.04 -10.13
N LEU A 618 16.12 11.97 -9.99
CA LEU A 618 16.37 13.28 -9.39
C LEU A 618 16.27 13.15 -7.87
N LEU A 619 17.24 13.69 -7.13
CA LEU A 619 17.35 13.55 -5.68
C LEU A 619 17.48 14.93 -5.04
N PHE A 620 16.68 15.19 -4.00
CA PHE A 620 16.63 16.47 -3.28
C PHE A 620 16.98 16.27 -1.82
N PHE A 621 17.84 17.14 -1.29
CA PHE A 621 18.42 17.01 0.05
C PHE A 621 18.28 18.30 0.84
N LEU A 622 18.10 18.18 2.16
CA LEU A 622 18.19 19.29 3.11
C LEU A 622 19.39 19.08 4.05
N GLY A 623 20.53 19.68 3.72
CA GLY A 623 21.77 19.60 4.50
C GLY A 623 22.96 19.05 3.72
N GLU A 624 24.02 18.66 4.42
CA GLU A 624 25.26 18.14 3.84
C GLU A 624 25.08 16.74 3.25
N VAL A 625 25.58 16.52 2.03
CA VAL A 625 25.46 15.24 1.32
C VAL A 625 26.75 14.44 1.50
N ASP A 626 26.65 13.20 2.00
CA ASP A 626 27.81 12.32 2.08
C ASP A 626 28.12 11.68 0.72
N HIS A 627 29.11 12.24 0.02
CA HIS A 627 29.57 11.72 -1.27
C HIS A 627 30.18 10.31 -1.20
N LYS A 628 30.33 9.70 -0.01
CA LYS A 628 30.82 8.33 0.18
C LYS A 628 29.72 7.27 0.35
N ALA A 629 28.46 7.68 0.50
CA ALA A 629 27.33 6.76 0.59
C ALA A 629 26.44 6.84 -0.67
N PRO A 630 25.68 5.79 -1.03
CA PRO A 630 24.71 5.86 -2.11
C PRO A 630 23.74 7.04 -1.93
N TYR A 631 23.58 7.88 -2.95
CA TYR A 631 22.79 9.11 -2.84
C TYR A 631 21.31 8.88 -2.52
N ASN A 632 20.76 7.74 -2.94
CA ASN A 632 19.38 7.32 -2.66
C ASN A 632 19.17 6.73 -1.24
N GLN A 633 20.24 6.61 -0.45
CA GLN A 633 20.22 6.06 0.92
C GLN A 633 20.68 7.10 1.96
N GLN A 634 20.71 8.38 1.59
CA GLN A 634 21.19 9.44 2.47
C GLN A 634 20.12 9.82 3.50
N LYS A 635 20.55 10.09 4.74
CA LYS A 635 19.64 10.53 5.81
C LYS A 635 18.97 11.86 5.52
N ASN A 636 19.65 12.77 4.83
CA ASN A 636 19.13 14.09 4.47
C ASN A 636 18.39 14.11 3.14
N LEU A 637 18.13 12.96 2.50
CA LEU A 637 17.29 12.87 1.32
C LEU A 637 15.83 13.12 1.72
N VAL A 638 15.21 14.12 1.10
CA VAL A 638 13.84 14.55 1.43
C VAL A 638 12.82 14.23 0.34
N GLY A 639 13.30 13.96 -0.87
CA GLY A 639 12.46 13.52 -1.98
C GLY A 639 13.26 13.02 -3.17
N SER A 640 12.63 12.13 -3.94
CA SER A 640 13.21 11.56 -5.16
C SER A 640 12.15 11.46 -6.27
N ILE A 641 12.56 11.73 -7.51
CA ILE A 641 11.74 11.52 -8.70
C ILE A 641 12.43 10.50 -9.59
N PHE A 642 11.86 9.28 -9.66
CA PHE A 642 12.37 8.22 -10.51
C PHE A 642 11.71 8.25 -11.89
N THR A 643 12.53 8.29 -12.95
CA THR A 643 12.04 8.26 -14.34
C THR A 643 11.83 6.83 -14.81
N PHE A 644 10.80 6.17 -14.26
CA PHE A 644 10.42 4.80 -14.61
C PHE A 644 10.14 4.70 -16.12
N SER A 645 11.13 4.24 -16.88
CA SER A 645 11.17 4.27 -18.34
C SER A 645 11.92 3.04 -18.87
N THR A 646 12.04 2.94 -20.18
CA THR A 646 12.82 1.90 -20.86
C THR A 646 13.75 2.53 -21.89
N ALA A 647 14.93 1.92 -22.07
CA ALA A 647 15.89 2.34 -23.08
C ALA A 647 15.26 2.27 -24.49
N LEU A 648 15.52 3.29 -25.29
CA LEU A 648 14.99 3.43 -26.64
C LEU A 648 16.12 3.40 -27.66
N LYS A 649 15.96 2.57 -28.69
CA LYS A 649 16.78 2.54 -29.90
C LYS A 649 15.91 2.94 -31.09
N GLU A 650 16.43 3.80 -31.97
CA GLU A 650 15.63 4.35 -33.08
C GLU A 650 15.29 3.32 -34.17
N ASP A 651 16.18 2.34 -34.34
CA ASP A 651 16.05 1.21 -35.24
C ASP A 651 15.25 0.05 -34.62
N ALA A 652 15.34 -0.16 -33.30
CA ALA A 652 14.65 -1.22 -32.56
C ALA A 652 13.57 -0.66 -31.61
N ILE A 653 12.39 -0.36 -32.15
CA ILE A 653 11.24 0.05 -31.33
C ILE A 653 10.75 -1.15 -30.52
N THR A 654 11.01 -1.13 -29.21
CA THR A 654 10.54 -2.11 -28.22
C THR A 654 9.25 -1.67 -27.54
N CYS A 655 9.11 -0.36 -27.26
CA CYS A 655 7.92 0.23 -26.68
C CYS A 655 7.39 1.38 -27.56
N LYS A 656 6.25 1.16 -28.22
CA LYS A 656 5.63 2.14 -29.12
C LYS A 656 5.18 3.40 -28.38
N ASN A 657 4.50 3.23 -27.23
CA ASN A 657 4.06 4.34 -26.39
C ASN A 657 5.22 5.28 -26.04
N CYS A 658 6.38 4.74 -25.63
CA CYS A 658 7.56 5.55 -25.31
C CYS A 658 8.19 6.19 -26.55
N TYR A 659 8.24 5.46 -27.67
CA TYR A 659 8.79 5.98 -28.92
C TYR A 659 7.98 7.16 -29.48
N GLU A 660 6.66 7.05 -29.52
CA GLU A 660 5.76 8.11 -29.98
C GLU A 660 5.87 9.36 -29.10
N GLN A 661 5.94 9.18 -27.78
CA GLN A 661 6.14 10.27 -26.84
C GLN A 661 7.48 10.98 -27.03
N LYS A 662 8.59 10.23 -27.21
CA LYS A 662 9.90 10.81 -27.52
C LYS A 662 9.84 11.66 -28.79
N ARG A 663 9.23 11.15 -29.87
CA ARG A 663 9.09 11.88 -31.15
C ARG A 663 8.24 13.14 -31.04
N ALA A 664 7.20 13.10 -30.22
CA ALA A 664 6.33 14.25 -29.96
C ALA A 664 6.88 15.19 -28.87
N ASN A 665 8.09 14.92 -28.35
CA ASN A 665 8.70 15.65 -27.23
C ASN A 665 7.78 15.79 -26.01
N VAL A 666 7.05 14.72 -25.67
CA VAL A 666 6.14 14.72 -24.52
C VAL A 666 6.98 14.70 -23.23
N LEU A 667 6.85 15.77 -22.44
CA LEU A 667 7.51 15.91 -21.16
C LEU A 667 6.71 15.25 -20.03
N SER A 668 7.35 15.11 -18.88
CA SER A 668 6.76 14.61 -17.64
C SER A 668 6.83 15.65 -16.54
N ARG A 669 5.96 15.53 -15.54
CA ARG A 669 5.90 16.40 -14.37
C ARG A 669 5.86 15.61 -13.07
N ALA A 670 6.36 16.25 -12.02
CA ALA A 670 6.39 15.69 -10.68
C ALA A 670 6.37 16.79 -9.61
N GLN A 671 6.12 16.40 -8.36
CA GLN A 671 6.16 17.29 -7.20
C GLN A 671 6.77 16.60 -5.98
N VAL A 672 7.59 17.34 -5.24
CA VAL A 672 8.12 16.95 -3.93
C VAL A 672 7.56 17.89 -2.87
N PRO A 673 6.59 17.45 -2.05
CA PRO A 673 6.18 18.18 -0.85
C PRO A 673 7.31 18.22 0.17
N LEU A 674 7.59 19.39 0.75
CA LEU A 674 8.68 19.57 1.73
C LEU A 674 8.17 19.87 3.14
N THR A 675 6.87 20.05 3.33
CA THR A 675 6.29 20.54 4.59
C THR A 675 6.60 19.67 5.80
N ARG A 676 6.65 18.34 5.64
CA ARG A 676 7.04 17.44 6.73
C ARG A 676 8.55 17.38 6.93
N ALA A 677 9.34 17.65 5.89
CA ALA A 677 10.80 17.62 5.93
C ALA A 677 11.43 18.92 6.46
N VAL A 678 10.73 20.05 6.34
CA VAL A 678 11.20 21.35 6.81
C VAL A 678 10.74 21.56 8.26
N PRO A 679 11.67 21.81 9.21
CA PRO A 679 11.31 22.03 10.60
C PRO A 679 10.34 23.19 10.79
N ILE A 680 9.45 23.08 11.79
CA ILE A 680 8.31 23.98 11.97
C ILE A 680 8.75 25.43 12.24
N GLU A 681 9.88 25.63 12.91
CA GLU A 681 10.49 26.93 13.19
C GLU A 681 10.93 27.68 11.93
N TYR A 682 11.13 26.98 10.81
CA TYR A 682 11.42 27.59 9.52
C TYR A 682 10.17 27.83 8.66
N ARG A 683 8.98 27.43 9.14
CA ARG A 683 7.70 27.52 8.39
C ARG A 683 6.75 28.59 8.91
N GLU A 684 7.24 29.54 9.71
CA GLU A 684 6.46 30.70 10.16
C GLU A 684 6.23 31.70 9.02
N LYS A 685 7.30 32.00 8.25
CA LYS A 685 7.30 33.04 7.21
C LYS A 685 8.07 32.55 5.98
N SER A 686 7.65 32.97 4.79
CA SER A 686 8.30 32.62 3.53
C SER A 686 9.78 33.02 3.51
N ALA A 687 10.12 34.19 4.07
CA ALA A 687 11.51 34.65 4.18
C ALA A 687 12.40 33.73 5.03
N THR A 688 11.86 33.18 6.13
CA THR A 688 12.56 32.24 7.01
C THR A 688 12.79 30.90 6.30
N ALA A 689 11.75 30.38 5.63
CA ALA A 689 11.85 29.17 4.82
C ALA A 689 12.86 29.34 3.68
N MET A 690 12.85 30.48 2.99
CA MET A 690 13.81 30.77 1.92
C MET A 690 15.25 30.85 2.41
N SER A 691 15.48 31.46 3.57
CA SER A 691 16.82 31.49 4.19
C SER A 691 17.33 30.07 4.50
N TYR A 692 16.42 29.20 4.95
CA TYR A 692 16.73 27.79 5.18
C TYR A 692 17.06 27.05 3.87
N PHE A 693 16.27 27.22 2.81
CA PHE A 693 16.54 26.58 1.51
C PHE A 693 17.84 27.07 0.87
N GLN A 694 18.12 28.38 0.91
CA GLN A 694 19.37 28.93 0.38
C GLN A 694 20.61 28.31 1.04
N LYS A 695 20.49 27.94 2.32
CA LYS A 695 21.57 27.32 3.08
C LYS A 695 21.68 25.82 2.85
N TYR A 696 20.56 25.11 2.82
CA TYR A 696 20.56 23.64 2.98
C TYR A 696 20.00 22.87 1.78
N LEU A 697 19.21 23.48 0.90
CA LEU A 697 18.61 22.76 -0.23
C LEU A 697 19.67 22.47 -1.29
N LYS A 698 19.91 21.18 -1.53
CA LYS A 698 20.82 20.66 -2.55
C LYS A 698 20.10 19.65 -3.42
N TRP A 699 20.53 19.47 -4.66
CA TRP A 699 19.97 18.44 -5.52
C TRP A 699 21.00 17.87 -6.49
N THR A 700 20.75 16.64 -6.97
CA THR A 700 21.54 15.99 -8.01
C THR A 700 20.67 15.05 -8.85
N ALA A 701 21.23 14.52 -9.93
CA ALA A 701 20.60 13.48 -10.74
C ALA A 701 21.56 12.31 -10.90
N ILE A 702 21.08 11.08 -10.73
CA ILE A 702 21.89 9.86 -10.91
C ILE A 702 21.31 8.96 -11.99
N ASN A 703 22.17 8.25 -12.72
CA ASN A 703 21.76 7.23 -13.70
C ASN A 703 21.63 5.83 -13.05
N GLU A 704 21.27 4.84 -13.86
CA GLU A 704 21.18 3.39 -13.51
C GLU A 704 22.47 2.77 -12.94
N THR A 705 23.62 3.44 -13.04
CA THR A 705 24.88 3.00 -12.40
C THR A 705 25.12 3.66 -11.04
N GLY A 706 24.24 4.57 -10.61
CA GLY A 706 24.42 5.41 -9.42
C GLY A 706 25.48 6.51 -9.61
N LYS A 707 25.81 6.88 -10.85
CA LYS A 707 26.73 7.99 -11.16
C LYS A 707 25.94 9.26 -11.39
N VAL A 708 26.49 10.38 -10.92
CA VAL A 708 25.92 11.72 -11.12
C VAL A 708 25.93 12.05 -12.62
N ILE A 709 24.79 12.54 -13.11
CA ILE A 709 24.60 12.99 -14.49
C ILE A 709 25.11 14.43 -14.59
N ALA A 710 25.62 14.86 -15.74
CA ALA A 710 25.99 16.25 -15.92
C ALA A 710 24.73 17.09 -16.18
N ARG A 711 24.60 18.27 -15.58
CA ARG A 711 23.36 19.09 -15.60
C ARG A 711 22.89 19.40 -17.02
N GLU A 712 23.83 19.62 -17.94
CA GLU A 712 23.62 19.90 -19.35
C GLU A 712 23.00 18.73 -20.14
N LYS A 713 23.09 17.49 -19.61
CA LYS A 713 22.44 16.32 -20.21
C LYS A 713 20.97 16.20 -19.84
N LEU A 714 20.52 16.91 -18.79
CA LEU A 714 19.13 16.93 -18.35
C LEU A 714 18.36 17.99 -19.15
N THR A 715 18.18 17.72 -20.45
CA THR A 715 17.46 18.63 -21.35
C THR A 715 16.01 18.80 -20.91
N ASP A 716 15.46 20.00 -21.13
CA ASP A 716 14.08 20.39 -20.79
C ASP A 716 13.73 20.33 -19.29
N LEU A 717 14.71 20.10 -18.41
CA LEU A 717 14.52 20.08 -16.97
C LEU A 717 14.22 21.49 -16.43
N LYS A 718 13.02 21.68 -15.90
CA LYS A 718 12.59 22.87 -15.15
C LYS A 718 12.27 22.48 -13.72
N ILE A 719 12.91 23.11 -12.75
CA ILE A 719 12.64 22.93 -11.32
C ILE A 719 12.17 24.25 -10.74
N THR A 720 11.08 24.25 -9.98
CA THR A 720 10.48 25.46 -9.41
C THR A 720 10.15 25.24 -7.93
N LEU A 721 10.59 26.16 -7.07
CA LEU A 721 10.25 26.18 -5.65
C LEU A 721 8.99 27.03 -5.47
N PHE A 722 8.04 26.51 -4.72
CA PHE A 722 6.86 27.25 -4.27
C PHE A 722 6.81 27.25 -2.74
N ILE A 723 6.29 28.33 -2.19
CA ILE A 723 5.87 28.40 -0.79
C ILE A 723 4.42 28.82 -0.80
N GLY A 724 3.55 27.94 -0.31
CA GLY A 724 2.14 28.25 -0.11
C GLY A 724 1.78 28.28 1.36
N VAL A 725 0.49 28.10 1.59
CA VAL A 725 -0.11 28.05 2.90
C VAL A 725 -0.71 26.67 3.12
N ASN A 726 -0.47 26.13 4.31
CA ASN A 726 -1.18 24.99 4.85
C ASN A 726 -1.92 25.48 6.10
N GLN A 727 -3.24 25.32 6.10
CA GLN A 727 -4.08 25.61 7.24
C GLN A 727 -5.11 24.52 7.44
N LEU A 728 -5.37 24.21 8.71
CA LEU A 728 -6.48 23.37 9.09
C LEU A 728 -7.80 24.18 9.16
N GLN A 729 -8.72 23.93 8.25
CA GLN A 729 -10.07 24.49 8.27
C GLN A 729 -10.97 23.75 9.26
N GLY A 730 -11.59 24.48 10.18
CA GLY A 730 -12.69 23.94 10.98
C GLY A 730 -13.97 23.88 10.13
N SER A 731 -14.55 22.70 9.96
CA SER A 731 -15.87 22.55 9.35
C SER A 731 -16.93 22.20 10.40
N LEU A 732 -18.18 22.58 10.12
CA LEU A 732 -19.37 22.39 10.95
C LEU A 732 -19.62 20.90 11.24
N GLY A 733 -19.06 20.40 12.34
CA GLY A 733 -19.55 19.17 12.98
C GLY A 733 -18.96 17.84 12.50
N ARG A 734 -17.76 17.80 11.89
CA ARG A 734 -16.89 16.60 11.77
C ARG A 734 -15.46 17.05 11.41
N GLU A 735 -14.48 16.19 11.69
CA GLU A 735 -13.02 16.44 11.73
C GLU A 735 -12.47 17.38 10.64
N SER A 736 -11.57 18.29 11.04
CA SER A 736 -11.05 19.41 10.25
C SER A 736 -10.38 19.00 8.92
N LEU A 737 -10.47 19.86 7.89
CA LEU A 737 -9.87 19.62 6.56
C LEU A 737 -8.60 20.45 6.37
N PHE A 738 -7.61 19.88 5.68
CA PHE A 738 -6.42 20.62 5.27
C PHE A 738 -6.70 21.45 4.02
N LYS A 739 -6.42 22.75 4.09
CA LYS A 739 -6.41 23.65 2.94
C LYS A 739 -4.96 23.88 2.53
N PHE A 740 -4.68 23.62 1.26
CA PHE A 740 -3.40 23.92 0.61
C PHE A 740 -3.63 24.90 -0.54
N ASP A 741 -3.10 26.10 -0.41
CA ASP A 741 -3.37 27.20 -1.35
C ASP A 741 -2.31 28.31 -1.26
N ASP A 742 -2.59 29.43 -1.93
CA ASP A 742 -1.77 30.65 -1.93
C ASP A 742 -0.29 30.40 -2.24
N TYR A 743 -0.03 29.45 -3.16
CA TYR A 743 1.32 29.12 -3.59
C TYR A 743 1.95 30.24 -4.41
N GLU A 744 3.04 30.78 -3.89
CA GLU A 744 3.87 31.75 -4.58
C GLU A 744 5.17 31.11 -5.05
N ARG A 745 5.49 31.32 -6.33
CA ARG A 745 6.78 30.91 -6.89
C ARG A 745 7.90 31.71 -6.21
N GLN A 746 8.94 31.01 -5.80
CA GLN A 746 10.12 31.61 -5.18
C GLN A 746 11.31 31.62 -6.15
N GLU A 747 12.08 32.70 -6.11
CA GLU A 747 13.37 32.76 -6.80
C GLU A 747 14.41 31.96 -6.02
N PHE A 748 14.98 30.94 -6.68
CA PHE A 748 15.98 30.06 -6.10
C PHE A 748 17.05 29.71 -7.14
N ASN A 749 18.32 29.78 -6.74
CA ASN A 749 19.44 29.48 -7.63
C ASN A 749 19.69 27.97 -7.72
N TRP A 750 18.89 27.30 -8.56
CA TRP A 750 18.97 25.86 -8.80
C TRP A 750 20.32 25.40 -9.37
N GLU A 751 21.01 26.26 -10.11
CA GLU A 751 22.34 25.94 -10.66
C GLU A 751 23.38 25.83 -9.53
N SER A 752 23.38 26.77 -8.57
CA SER A 752 24.27 26.70 -7.39
C SER A 752 23.91 25.59 -6.40
N ALA A 753 22.65 25.15 -6.39
CA ALA A 753 22.17 24.06 -5.56
C ALA A 753 22.49 22.68 -6.16
N TYR A 754 22.79 22.62 -7.46
CA TYR A 754 23.22 21.41 -8.13
C TYR A 754 24.66 21.06 -7.73
N PHE A 755 24.91 19.81 -7.36
CA PHE A 755 26.27 19.33 -7.17
C PHE A 755 26.60 18.22 -8.17
N ALA A 756 27.61 18.49 -8.99
CA ALA A 756 28.27 17.50 -9.85
C ALA A 756 29.39 16.83 -9.05
N GLY A 757 29.05 16.05 -8.03
CA GLY A 757 30.04 15.34 -7.24
C GLY A 757 30.72 14.25 -8.06
N ALA A 758 32.03 14.38 -8.32
CA ALA A 758 32.87 13.25 -8.72
C ALA A 758 32.92 12.29 -7.54
N ALA A 759 32.04 11.30 -7.58
CA ALA A 759 32.08 10.14 -6.73
C ALA A 759 33.42 9.40 -6.95
N GLN A 760 34.49 9.82 -6.26
CA GLN A 760 35.76 9.08 -6.16
C GLN A 760 35.51 7.87 -5.27
N PHE A 761 34.99 6.81 -5.88
CA PHE A 761 34.91 5.50 -5.23
C PHE A 761 35.99 4.61 -5.81
N ALA A 762 36.91 4.17 -4.95
CA ALA A 762 37.89 3.16 -5.29
C ALA A 762 37.21 1.78 -5.34
N GLY A 763 37.38 1.09 -6.48
CA GLY A 763 37.28 -0.36 -6.63
C GLY A 763 35.89 -0.98 -6.49
#